data_AF-C7YYF5-F1
#
_entry.id   AF-C7YYF5-F1
#
_cell.length_a   1.000
_cell.length_b   1.000
_cell.length_c   1.000
_cell.angle_alpha   90.00
_cell.angle_beta   90.00
_cell.angle_gamma   90.00
#
_symmetry.space_group_name_H-M   'P 1'
#
loop_
_entity.id
_entity.type
_entity.pdbx_description
1 polymer ?
#
loop_
_entity_poly.entity_id
_entity_poly.type
_entity_poly.pdbx_seq_one_letter_code
_entity_poly.pdbx_strand_id
1 'polypeptide(L)'
;MAAPWTNLGLHHPSTGEDKIVAGAYSETRSSAGFSYVRYPSTVTSSAPLIQHPPPLLSPPLPSHSGPSTPIVSPRAGFQSPNSPASPGFPLSPFYPPSPGPLQRGQFPSSPSSDGFASSPRMSGMTDPRIVRASNHMDALLETPYYDTPPNTAGAHGETNFRHADVPEPTEVPLRDGWRPKWLRRRVIAIFTGTSIMLAVVGEVVMWLLSRDDVESNIRGVWTFGPVVVISIMAMLWSRVEAQALLYTPWMILDHRPTSVDETRRKQAHRTILLDYPSLGSFQALTKGFRNRHHLVVASIAVKLLLRVQIVLSTAVFHAEILVDGTTLLRARMGILHAMVGVFLILSGVLLPMLYHAPSSRGIAPRDPTSPAGTAALLASSQQFLGRLTGTGNADMETVAARLAGSWYTTELRQQGRKPEKMFQLRQLSGGNGSFNTESPGGSNETMGIYRPWTQRARTQVTSVSVSIGLLAGICVIFSLRGSREGLEFSDSVFILWTCLPTLIFVAIAVFWTRIDIDRRRLAPFLKLTVAKCRFQESLGLTYMNEFGLRSAGKAIKHQDWAVFLAKSTAMLGWLMPIFTAGLFAITQISQTAKLQLQPQTEFKSTTKSLSTAIDTAIVNQVLLQETPKYPRWTWEDVALPEVSLADHPKEWPLPKTQLISDIPALRAALTCETLTLTGSQGSKWQCVPVAGTKKQPICKGDQAYTGLVASSCAQLTSKFSLNYVWGSCDSEGMISVLLCNQTIMEVDVHTTFHTEDLRIDTNAIPIINTTSQRPSDVEADITSVYSALDDVGTDDNKLEGLDSFFRTLVLSRVEMSLERLVLPERQNAVSQAIRLQHGILGAQALNSDMMRQKLSSKRARADDSIPASIDYYISRLTQSSVQTYVLAGLLAVTFIFGLLSLRTAPRGAPLPKSPGSIAAQASLLADSTLWWRLPDGAEWMSDEDLARCLRRKTFQLGWNKSGTGGRSYGIGVVQDEGKVARPAVVSDVSAGGSSGGLVAGRYISMAPGVYSYGDIPLYEKT
;
A
#
# COMPACT_ATOMS: atom_id res chain seq x y z
N MET A 1 -47.67 4.61 -2.44
CA MET A 1 -48.93 4.14 -3.06
C MET A 1 -48.58 3.36 -4.33
N ALA A 2 -49.39 2.40 -4.77
CA ALA A 2 -48.88 1.20 -5.46
C ALA A 2 -49.86 0.56 -6.48
N ALA A 3 -49.30 -0.35 -7.31
CA ALA A 3 -49.98 -1.38 -8.11
C ALA A 3 -50.90 -0.87 -9.26
N PRO A 4 -51.56 -1.71 -10.10
CA PRO A 4 -51.54 -3.19 -10.19
C PRO A 4 -51.50 -3.85 -11.62
N TRP A 5 -51.01 -5.11 -11.70
CA TRP A 5 -51.50 -6.27 -12.53
C TRP A 5 -51.52 -6.15 -14.10
N THR A 6 -51.62 -7.17 -14.99
CA THR A 6 -51.78 -8.66 -14.91
C THR A 6 -51.29 -9.43 -16.18
N ASN A 7 -50.97 -10.73 -16.02
CA ASN A 7 -51.04 -11.95 -16.88
C ASN A 7 -51.23 -11.97 -18.43
N LEU A 8 -50.51 -12.92 -19.08
CA LEU A 8 -50.92 -13.88 -20.16
C LEU A 8 -49.69 -14.77 -20.54
N GLY A 9 -49.75 -16.05 -20.96
CA GLY A 9 -50.81 -17.08 -20.90
C GLY A 9 -50.57 -18.32 -21.80
N LEU A 10 -50.61 -19.53 -21.20
CA LEU A 10 -50.93 -20.88 -21.76
C LEU A 10 -49.89 -21.81 -22.48
N HIS A 11 -50.21 -23.11 -22.34
CA HIS A 11 -49.84 -24.35 -23.07
C HIS A 11 -48.59 -25.22 -22.74
N HIS A 12 -48.90 -26.48 -22.38
CA HIS A 12 -48.11 -27.73 -22.42
C HIS A 12 -48.69 -28.58 -23.60
N PRO A 13 -47.99 -29.61 -24.17
CA PRO A 13 -48.04 -30.97 -23.58
C PRO A 13 -46.92 -32.00 -23.94
N SER A 14 -47.00 -33.18 -23.29
CA SER A 14 -46.83 -34.58 -23.80
C SER A 14 -45.56 -35.14 -24.50
N THR A 15 -44.98 -36.16 -23.82
CA THR A 15 -44.67 -37.56 -24.26
C THR A 15 -43.66 -37.92 -25.37
N GLY A 16 -42.93 -39.01 -25.08
CA GLY A 16 -42.29 -39.95 -26.03
C GLY A 16 -40.80 -39.69 -26.28
N GLU A 17 -39.93 -40.68 -26.49
CA GLU A 17 -39.84 -42.12 -26.16
C GLU A 17 -38.52 -42.63 -26.80
N ASP A 18 -37.85 -43.64 -26.21
CA ASP A 18 -36.98 -44.61 -26.90
C ASP A 18 -35.66 -44.19 -27.62
N LYS A 19 -34.61 -45.02 -27.70
CA LYS A 19 -34.40 -46.42 -27.22
C LYS A 19 -32.89 -46.76 -27.02
N ILE A 20 -32.59 -47.52 -25.94
CA ILE A 20 -31.67 -48.69 -25.79
C ILE A 20 -30.25 -48.64 -26.44
N VAL A 21 -29.13 -49.05 -25.83
CA VAL A 21 -28.75 -49.95 -24.70
C VAL A 21 -27.85 -49.20 -23.68
N ALA A 22 -27.38 -49.66 -22.50
CA ALA A 22 -27.45 -50.89 -21.67
C ALA A 22 -27.46 -50.47 -20.16
N GLY A 23 -27.31 -51.26 -19.08
CA GLY A 23 -26.96 -52.68 -18.84
C GLY A 23 -25.47 -52.89 -18.48
N ALA A 24 -25.08 -53.50 -17.34
CA ALA A 24 -25.83 -54.01 -16.18
C ALA A 24 -24.98 -54.05 -14.87
N TYR A 25 -25.62 -54.42 -13.74
CA TYR A 25 -25.10 -54.55 -12.35
C TYR A 25 -24.81 -53.22 -11.60
N SER A 26 -25.31 -52.89 -10.39
CA SER A 26 -25.70 -53.59 -9.13
C SER A 26 -24.51 -53.78 -8.14
N GLU A 27 -24.59 -53.54 -6.81
CA GLU A 27 -25.78 -53.42 -5.92
C GLU A 27 -25.58 -52.57 -4.62
N THR A 28 -26.55 -51.69 -4.31
CA THR A 28 -27.08 -51.16 -3.00
C THR A 28 -26.25 -50.69 -1.76
N ARG A 29 -26.95 -49.85 -0.95
CA ARG A 29 -26.85 -49.57 0.51
C ARG A 29 -25.72 -48.66 1.04
N SER A 30 -25.95 -47.78 2.04
CA SER A 30 -27.23 -47.29 2.62
C SER A 30 -27.09 -45.96 3.38
N SER A 31 -28.22 -45.26 3.47
CA SER A 31 -28.49 -43.99 4.17
C SER A 31 -28.16 -43.92 5.67
N ALA A 32 -27.78 -42.72 6.12
CA ALA A 32 -28.31 -42.13 7.36
C ALA A 32 -28.32 -40.59 7.24
N GLY A 33 -29.34 -39.93 7.79
CA GLY A 33 -29.41 -38.48 7.91
C GLY A 33 -29.77 -38.09 9.35
N PHE A 34 -29.34 -36.90 9.80
CA PHE A 34 -29.60 -36.42 11.16
C PHE A 34 -30.37 -35.09 11.17
N SER A 35 -31.19 -34.93 12.20
CA SER A 35 -32.22 -33.90 12.33
C SER A 35 -31.84 -32.75 13.26
N TYR A 36 -32.51 -31.61 13.10
CA TYR A 36 -32.43 -30.48 14.03
C TYR A 36 -33.07 -30.81 15.38
N VAL A 37 -32.46 -30.33 16.47
CA VAL A 37 -33.09 -30.23 17.79
C VAL A 37 -32.91 -28.80 18.32
N ARG A 38 -33.92 -28.28 19.01
CA ARG A 38 -33.97 -26.94 19.64
C ARG A 38 -34.65 -27.08 21.00
N TYR A 39 -34.05 -26.50 22.05
CA TYR A 39 -34.63 -26.43 23.41
C TYR A 39 -34.41 -25.01 24.02
N PRO A 40 -35.13 -24.61 25.09
CA PRO A 40 -35.72 -23.27 25.18
C PRO A 40 -35.38 -22.53 26.50
N SER A 41 -36.12 -21.45 26.80
CA SER A 41 -35.82 -20.49 27.88
C SER A 41 -37.07 -20.01 28.65
N THR A 42 -37.05 -20.06 29.99
CA THR A 42 -37.99 -19.38 30.93
C THR A 42 -37.40 -19.44 32.37
N VAL A 43 -37.17 -18.32 33.09
CA VAL A 43 -38.09 -17.59 34.03
C VAL A 43 -38.20 -18.30 35.42
N THR A 44 -37.90 -17.72 36.61
CA THR A 44 -37.50 -16.34 37.03
C THR A 44 -36.89 -16.25 38.45
N SER A 45 -36.09 -15.18 38.69
CA SER A 45 -35.96 -14.37 39.95
C SER A 45 -35.52 -14.97 41.31
N SER A 46 -34.43 -14.45 41.88
CA SER A 46 -34.40 -13.67 43.16
C SER A 46 -32.94 -13.38 43.63
N ALA A 47 -32.75 -12.50 44.61
CA ALA A 47 -31.43 -12.12 45.17
C ALA A 47 -31.53 -11.79 46.68
N PRO A 48 -30.42 -11.91 47.44
CA PRO A 48 -30.10 -10.92 48.47
C PRO A 48 -28.59 -10.54 48.56
N LEU A 49 -28.28 -9.48 49.32
CA LEU A 49 -26.92 -9.04 49.67
C LEU A 49 -26.43 -9.67 50.99
N ILE A 50 -25.13 -9.94 51.12
CA ILE A 50 -24.36 -9.99 52.38
C ILE A 50 -22.97 -9.34 52.15
N GLN A 51 -22.29 -8.85 53.19
CA GLN A 51 -21.13 -7.93 53.12
C GLN A 51 -19.83 -8.44 53.78
N HIS A 52 -18.68 -7.89 53.35
CA HIS A 52 -17.40 -7.70 54.09
C HIS A 52 -16.60 -8.96 54.54
N PRO A 53 -15.32 -8.83 55.00
CA PRO A 53 -14.39 -7.67 55.04
C PRO A 53 -13.01 -7.91 54.37
N PRO A 54 -12.15 -6.87 54.26
CA PRO A 54 -10.71 -6.98 53.94
C PRO A 54 -9.80 -6.78 55.17
N PRO A 55 -8.50 -7.15 55.12
CA PRO A 55 -7.50 -6.75 56.11
C PRO A 55 -6.70 -5.50 55.71
N LEU A 56 -6.40 -4.67 56.71
CA LEU A 56 -5.43 -3.56 56.72
C LEU A 56 -4.06 -4.10 57.25
N LEU A 57 -2.96 -3.36 57.49
CA LEU A 57 -2.63 -1.92 57.54
C LEU A 57 -1.09 -1.75 57.37
N SER A 58 -0.62 -0.56 56.98
CA SER A 58 0.81 -0.13 57.04
C SER A 58 1.23 0.34 58.46
N PRO A 59 2.50 0.69 58.75
CA PRO A 59 2.98 2.10 58.68
C PRO A 59 4.55 2.24 58.49
N PRO A 60 5.26 3.37 58.81
CA PRO A 60 5.29 4.60 57.99
C PRO A 60 6.65 5.37 57.86
N LEU A 61 6.77 6.23 56.82
CA LEU A 61 7.39 7.60 56.81
C LEU A 61 8.89 7.80 57.22
N PRO A 62 9.54 9.00 57.04
CA PRO A 62 9.02 10.33 56.69
C PRO A 62 9.64 11.02 55.45
N SER A 63 9.17 12.24 55.20
CA SER A 63 9.44 13.11 54.04
C SER A 63 10.32 14.32 54.38
N HIS A 64 11.01 14.91 53.39
CA HIS A 64 11.31 16.36 53.36
C HIS A 64 11.39 16.92 51.93
N SER A 65 11.42 18.25 51.82
CA SER A 65 11.25 19.07 50.60
C SER A 65 12.55 19.34 49.81
N GLY A 66 12.42 19.60 48.50
CA GLY A 66 13.50 20.12 47.64
C GLY A 66 13.73 21.64 47.78
N PRO A 67 14.23 22.39 46.76
CA PRO A 67 14.42 22.01 45.34
C PRO A 67 15.81 22.42 44.76
N SER A 68 15.87 22.64 43.43
CA SER A 68 16.88 23.37 42.64
C SER A 68 18.05 22.62 41.98
N THR A 69 18.40 23.14 40.79
CA THR A 69 19.60 22.92 39.97
C THR A 69 20.30 24.29 39.82
N PRO A 70 21.50 24.47 39.21
CA PRO A 70 22.29 23.56 38.34
C PRO A 70 23.83 23.60 38.63
N ILE A 71 24.66 23.28 37.61
CA ILE A 71 26.06 23.73 37.36
C ILE A 71 27.22 22.74 37.66
N VAL A 72 28.02 22.51 36.59
CA VAL A 72 29.45 22.07 36.50
C VAL A 72 29.86 20.60 36.73
N SER A 73 30.76 20.16 35.84
CA SER A 73 31.50 18.88 35.74
C SER A 73 32.91 19.01 36.40
N PRO A 74 33.95 18.15 36.20
CA PRO A 74 34.08 16.87 35.46
C PRO A 74 34.96 15.77 36.16
N ARG A 75 35.22 14.68 35.41
CA ARG A 75 36.55 14.00 35.22
C ARG A 75 36.93 12.74 36.05
N ALA A 76 37.21 11.66 35.29
CA ALA A 76 38.07 10.49 35.55
C ALA A 76 37.66 9.45 36.63
N GLY A 77 38.02 8.16 36.48
CA GLY A 77 38.68 7.50 35.34
C GLY A 77 39.17 6.06 35.62
N PHE A 78 39.90 5.48 34.66
CA PHE A 78 40.53 4.14 34.65
C PHE A 78 39.56 2.93 34.54
N GLN A 79 39.97 1.74 34.06
CA GLN A 79 41.30 1.24 33.68
C GLN A 79 41.27 0.26 32.47
N SER A 80 42.42 0.01 31.81
CA SER A 80 42.58 -0.98 30.73
C SER A 80 44.06 -1.41 30.59
N PRO A 81 44.29 -2.69 30.25
CA PRO A 81 45.40 -3.20 29.40
C PRO A 81 44.86 -3.57 27.99
N ASN A 82 45.64 -3.95 26.96
CA ASN A 82 47.09 -3.88 26.68
C ASN A 82 47.33 -4.05 25.16
N SER A 83 48.47 -3.59 24.62
CA SER A 83 48.86 -3.77 23.19
C SER A 83 50.38 -3.85 22.99
N PRO A 84 50.85 -4.55 21.93
CA PRO A 84 51.84 -4.01 20.99
C PRO A 84 51.66 -4.49 19.52
N ALA A 85 52.27 -3.91 18.46
CA ALA A 85 52.76 -2.55 18.23
C ALA A 85 53.04 -2.29 16.71
N SER A 86 52.85 -1.02 16.30
CA SER A 86 53.62 -0.12 15.41
C SER A 86 54.78 -0.59 14.49
N PRO A 87 55.23 0.20 13.47
CA PRO A 87 54.86 1.60 13.15
C PRO A 87 54.52 1.94 11.66
N GLY A 88 53.88 3.11 11.45
CA GLY A 88 53.74 3.76 10.14
C GLY A 88 52.82 5.00 10.23
N PHE A 89 53.27 6.19 9.80
CA PHE A 89 52.62 7.47 10.11
C PHE A 89 51.69 8.04 8.99
N PRO A 90 50.72 8.93 9.31
CA PRO A 90 49.57 9.26 8.44
C PRO A 90 49.44 10.76 8.07
N LEU A 91 48.40 11.14 7.29
CA LEU A 91 47.35 12.14 7.65
C LEU A 91 46.51 12.68 6.46
N SER A 92 45.32 13.19 6.79
CA SER A 92 44.37 14.01 5.99
C SER A 92 43.50 14.82 7.00
N PRO A 93 42.41 15.55 6.65
CA PRO A 93 41.98 16.23 5.40
C PRO A 93 41.75 17.77 5.63
N PHE A 94 41.25 18.55 4.64
CA PHE A 94 40.93 19.99 4.86
C PHE A 94 39.82 20.64 3.99
N TYR A 95 39.04 21.53 4.62
CA TYR A 95 38.23 22.69 4.14
C TYR A 95 37.54 23.32 5.39
N PRO A 96 37.05 24.59 5.45
CA PRO A 96 37.14 25.75 4.55
C PRO A 96 37.95 26.90 5.27
N PRO A 97 37.69 28.24 5.29
CA PRO A 97 36.69 29.14 4.67
C PRO A 97 37.29 30.44 4.00
N SER A 98 36.68 31.60 4.19
CA SER A 98 36.90 32.90 3.49
C SER A 98 37.64 33.97 4.34
N PRO A 99 37.98 35.13 3.74
CA PRO A 99 37.43 36.40 4.28
C PRO A 99 37.02 37.46 3.23
N GLY A 100 36.35 38.54 3.69
CA GLY A 100 36.21 39.86 3.02
C GLY A 100 36.79 40.96 3.95
N PRO A 101 36.29 42.23 3.97
CA PRO A 101 35.18 42.85 3.21
C PRO A 101 35.44 44.32 2.72
N LEU A 102 34.42 45.00 2.12
CA LEU A 102 33.93 46.40 2.40
C LEU A 102 33.54 47.32 1.20
N GLN A 103 32.44 48.07 1.44
CA GLN A 103 32.01 49.42 0.97
C GLN A 103 31.59 49.77 -0.48
N ARG A 104 30.24 49.72 -0.69
CA ARG A 104 29.31 50.88 -0.83
C ARG A 104 29.59 52.00 -1.88
N GLY A 105 28.69 52.15 -2.87
CA GLY A 105 28.52 53.35 -3.73
C GLY A 105 27.25 53.30 -4.61
N GLN A 106 26.66 54.44 -5.01
CA GLN A 106 25.33 54.54 -5.66
C GLN A 106 25.35 54.86 -7.18
N PHE A 107 24.19 54.70 -7.83
CA PHE A 107 23.76 55.20 -9.17
C PHE A 107 24.06 56.72 -9.39
N PRO A 108 24.01 57.31 -10.65
CA PRO A 108 23.11 56.93 -11.78
C PRO A 108 23.62 57.18 -13.23
N SER A 109 22.67 57.18 -14.18
CA SER A 109 22.65 57.87 -15.51
C SER A 109 22.96 57.09 -16.80
N SER A 110 22.36 57.56 -17.90
CA SER A 110 22.52 57.21 -19.31
C SER A 110 22.67 58.51 -20.13
N PRO A 111 23.21 58.50 -21.36
CA PRO A 111 22.34 58.74 -22.54
C PRO A 111 22.85 58.16 -23.90
N SER A 112 22.05 58.35 -24.98
CA SER A 112 22.44 58.53 -26.41
C SER A 112 23.30 57.47 -27.16
N SER A 113 23.43 57.49 -28.50
CA SER A 113 22.46 57.52 -29.64
C SER A 113 23.25 57.34 -30.96
N ASP A 114 22.54 57.13 -32.09
CA ASP A 114 23.01 57.29 -33.49
C ASP A 114 24.06 56.29 -34.07
N GLY A 115 24.03 56.11 -35.41
CA GLY A 115 25.00 55.28 -36.16
C GLY A 115 24.43 54.59 -37.43
N PHE A 116 24.63 55.18 -38.61
CA PHE A 116 23.99 54.79 -39.88
C PHE A 116 24.71 53.69 -40.71
N ALA A 117 23.91 52.98 -41.51
CA ALA A 117 24.15 52.56 -42.92
C ALA A 117 24.87 51.24 -43.33
N SER A 118 24.42 50.79 -44.53
CA SER A 118 25.04 49.89 -45.54
C SER A 118 24.70 48.38 -45.56
N SER A 119 24.75 47.83 -46.77
CA SER A 119 24.39 46.47 -47.27
C SER A 119 25.46 46.08 -48.33
N PRO A 120 25.59 44.84 -48.88
CA PRO A 120 24.54 43.86 -49.17
C PRO A 120 24.91 42.35 -49.02
N ARG A 121 23.94 41.45 -49.34
CA ARG A 121 24.00 40.03 -49.83
C ARG A 121 25.12 39.09 -49.29
N MET A 122 24.85 37.82 -48.95
CA MET A 122 24.09 36.83 -49.74
C MET A 122 23.56 35.64 -48.88
N SER A 123 22.82 34.72 -49.50
CA SER A 123 21.96 33.68 -48.91
C SER A 123 22.62 32.64 -47.97
N GLY A 124 21.89 32.23 -46.92
CA GLY A 124 22.18 31.06 -46.06
C GLY A 124 20.92 30.55 -45.34
N MET A 125 20.70 29.23 -45.30
CA MET A 125 19.40 28.60 -45.00
C MET A 125 19.23 28.14 -43.52
N THR A 126 17.97 28.09 -43.05
CA THR A 126 17.38 27.25 -41.96
C THR A 126 16.90 27.88 -40.61
N ASP A 127 15.81 27.25 -40.12
CA ASP A 127 15.15 27.18 -38.79
C ASP A 127 14.56 28.45 -38.10
N PRO A 128 13.24 28.71 -38.24
CA PRO A 128 12.52 29.71 -37.46
C PRO A 128 11.91 29.13 -36.16
N ARG A 129 12.64 29.21 -35.05
CA ARG A 129 12.08 29.08 -33.69
C ARG A 129 12.50 30.24 -32.80
N ILE A 130 11.57 30.66 -31.94
CA ILE A 130 11.73 31.78 -30.98
C ILE A 130 11.80 33.16 -31.67
N VAL A 131 10.68 33.59 -32.24
CA VAL A 131 10.32 35.03 -32.21
C VAL A 131 9.16 35.18 -31.22
N ARG A 132 9.36 35.99 -30.19
CA ARG A 132 8.34 36.33 -29.20
C ARG A 132 7.41 37.38 -29.82
N ALA A 133 6.12 37.06 -29.96
CA ALA A 133 5.10 38.01 -30.41
C ALA A 133 4.76 39.00 -29.27
N SER A 134 5.63 39.99 -29.06
CA SER A 134 5.42 41.10 -28.11
C SER A 134 5.18 42.45 -28.80
N ASN A 135 5.60 42.61 -30.05
CA ASN A 135 5.76 43.94 -30.68
C ASN A 135 4.64 44.29 -31.69
N HIS A 136 3.43 43.75 -31.50
CA HIS A 136 2.29 44.00 -32.41
C HIS A 136 1.03 44.53 -31.70
N MET A 137 1.10 44.84 -30.40
CA MET A 137 -0.02 45.40 -29.63
C MET A 137 0.13 46.90 -29.33
N ASP A 138 1.31 47.49 -29.58
CA ASP A 138 1.57 48.93 -29.34
C ASP A 138 1.09 49.84 -30.48
N ALA A 139 0.52 49.27 -31.55
CA ALA A 139 0.00 49.98 -32.73
C ALA A 139 -1.54 49.95 -32.85
N LEU A 140 -2.24 49.60 -31.77
CA LEU A 140 -3.73 49.54 -31.70
C LEU A 140 -4.32 50.55 -30.71
N LEU A 141 -3.53 51.54 -30.27
CA LEU A 141 -3.94 52.58 -29.32
C LEU A 141 -3.74 54.02 -29.82
N GLU A 142 -3.71 54.26 -31.14
CA GLU A 142 -3.88 55.61 -31.70
C GLU A 142 -4.21 55.58 -33.21
N THR A 143 -5.43 56.00 -33.58
CA THR A 143 -5.79 56.82 -34.77
C THR A 143 -7.32 56.89 -34.95
N PRO A 144 -7.91 58.06 -35.22
CA PRO A 144 -9.28 58.17 -35.74
C PRO A 144 -9.28 57.96 -37.27
N TYR A 145 -10.40 57.48 -37.83
CA TYR A 145 -10.59 57.36 -39.28
C TYR A 145 -11.71 58.30 -39.75
N TYR A 146 -11.55 58.91 -40.92
CA TYR A 146 -12.48 59.89 -41.50
C TYR A 146 -13.54 59.22 -42.40
N ASP A 147 -14.75 59.78 -42.40
CA ASP A 147 -15.79 59.49 -43.39
C ASP A 147 -15.96 60.66 -44.38
N THR A 148 -16.20 60.34 -45.66
CA THR A 148 -16.74 61.26 -46.68
C THR A 148 -17.71 60.48 -47.59
N PRO A 149 -18.97 60.92 -47.75
CA PRO A 149 -19.96 60.21 -48.57
C PRO A 149 -20.04 60.74 -50.02
N PRO A 150 -20.40 59.90 -51.00
CA PRO A 150 -20.96 60.33 -52.27
C PRO A 150 -22.51 60.44 -52.20
N ASN A 151 -23.09 61.26 -53.08
CA ASN A 151 -24.48 61.70 -52.97
C ASN A 151 -25.52 60.82 -53.69
N THR A 152 -26.77 61.07 -53.27
CA THR A 152 -28.08 60.73 -53.87
C THR A 152 -28.15 60.49 -55.38
N ALA A 153 -28.94 59.47 -55.76
CA ALA A 153 -29.90 59.51 -56.87
C ALA A 153 -31.05 58.53 -56.57
N GLY A 154 -32.23 58.72 -57.16
CA GLY A 154 -33.34 57.77 -57.02
C GLY A 154 -34.44 57.99 -58.06
N ALA A 155 -35.07 56.90 -58.49
CA ALA A 155 -36.33 56.87 -59.24
C ALA A 155 -36.88 55.43 -59.31
N HIS A 156 -38.19 55.33 -59.59
CA HIS A 156 -39.07 54.15 -59.70
C HIS A 156 -38.50 52.80 -60.20
N GLY A 157 -39.09 51.71 -59.70
CA GLY A 157 -38.97 50.37 -60.29
C GLY A 157 -39.46 49.24 -59.38
N GLU A 158 -40.77 48.96 -59.36
CA GLU A 158 -41.27 47.71 -58.77
C GLU A 158 -40.98 46.53 -59.70
N THR A 159 -40.34 45.47 -59.20
CA THR A 159 -40.59 44.08 -59.63
C THR A 159 -39.92 43.08 -58.70
N ASN A 160 -40.50 41.89 -58.55
CA ASN A 160 -40.03 40.87 -57.62
C ASN A 160 -38.69 40.24 -58.05
N PHE A 161 -37.59 40.62 -57.39
CA PHE A 161 -36.38 39.81 -57.42
C PHE A 161 -36.50 38.64 -56.45
N ARG A 162 -36.31 37.42 -56.99
CA ARG A 162 -36.12 36.19 -56.19
C ARG A 162 -34.92 36.35 -55.27
N HIS A 163 -34.87 35.53 -54.21
CA HIS A 163 -33.72 35.43 -53.31
C HIS A 163 -32.38 35.44 -54.08
N ALA A 164 -31.68 36.57 -54.03
CA ALA A 164 -30.29 36.63 -54.45
C ALA A 164 -29.45 35.90 -53.39
N ASP A 165 -28.56 35.02 -53.81
CA ASP A 165 -27.70 34.26 -52.92
C ASP A 165 -26.82 35.21 -52.09
N VAL A 166 -27.13 35.32 -50.79
CA VAL A 166 -26.16 35.84 -49.82
C VAL A 166 -25.03 34.81 -49.79
N PRO A 167 -23.81 35.14 -50.24
CA PRO A 167 -22.74 34.16 -50.36
C PRO A 167 -22.47 33.55 -48.99
N GLU A 168 -22.61 32.22 -48.90
CA GLU A 168 -22.56 31.55 -47.60
C GLU A 168 -21.18 31.81 -46.96
N PRO A 169 -21.12 32.35 -45.72
CA PRO A 169 -19.87 32.86 -45.16
C PRO A 169 -18.85 31.72 -45.03
N THR A 170 -17.75 31.86 -45.75
CA THR A 170 -16.76 30.80 -45.94
C THR A 170 -16.19 30.36 -44.60
N GLU A 171 -16.33 29.07 -44.25
CA GLU A 171 -15.78 28.55 -42.99
C GLU A 171 -14.26 28.62 -43.00
N VAL A 172 -13.70 29.54 -42.21
CA VAL A 172 -12.26 29.63 -42.02
C VAL A 172 -11.85 28.70 -40.87
N PRO A 173 -11.01 27.67 -41.10
CA PRO A 173 -10.62 26.75 -40.04
C PRO A 173 -9.84 27.48 -38.94
N LEU A 174 -10.07 27.10 -37.68
CA LEU A 174 -9.29 27.62 -36.55
C LEU A 174 -7.80 27.27 -36.72
N ARG A 175 -7.01 28.28 -37.08
CA ARG A 175 -5.55 28.26 -37.04
C ARG A 175 -5.14 28.77 -35.65
N ASP A 176 -4.39 27.95 -34.93
CA ASP A 176 -3.79 28.27 -33.62
C ASP A 176 -4.74 28.58 -32.46
N GLY A 177 -5.95 28.02 -32.51
CA GLY A 177 -6.87 27.97 -31.36
C GLY A 177 -6.34 27.13 -30.18
N TRP A 178 -6.97 27.29 -29.02
CA TRP A 178 -6.65 26.65 -27.75
C TRP A 178 -6.53 25.11 -27.84
N ARG A 179 -5.42 24.58 -27.30
CA ARG A 179 -5.09 23.14 -27.30
C ARG A 179 -4.74 22.64 -25.89
N PRO A 180 -5.64 21.90 -25.20
CA PRO A 180 -5.39 21.35 -23.86
C PRO A 180 -4.05 20.61 -23.77
N LYS A 181 -3.26 20.90 -22.74
CA LYS A 181 -1.87 20.42 -22.63
C LYS A 181 -1.73 18.93 -22.34
N TRP A 182 -2.61 18.35 -21.51
CA TRP A 182 -2.58 16.94 -21.10
C TRP A 182 -3.30 16.01 -22.07
N LEU A 183 -4.21 16.55 -22.90
CA LEU A 183 -4.99 15.79 -23.88
C LEU A 183 -4.30 15.67 -25.25
N ARG A 184 -3.03 16.07 -25.37
CA ARG A 184 -2.25 15.99 -26.62
C ARG A 184 -1.86 14.55 -26.90
N ARG A 185 -1.88 14.14 -28.17
CA ARG A 185 -1.42 12.80 -28.62
C ARG A 185 -0.06 12.39 -28.03
N ARG A 186 0.91 13.31 -27.94
CA ARG A 186 2.22 13.05 -27.29
C ARG A 186 2.12 12.63 -25.82
N VAL A 187 1.21 13.23 -25.03
CA VAL A 187 1.05 12.91 -23.61
C VAL A 187 0.36 11.54 -23.44
N ILE A 188 -0.66 11.27 -24.25
CA ILE A 188 -1.34 9.96 -24.24
C ILE A 188 -0.38 8.85 -24.71
N ALA A 189 0.49 9.13 -25.68
CA ALA A 189 1.52 8.20 -26.14
C ALA A 189 2.55 7.90 -25.05
N ILE A 190 2.96 8.90 -24.25
CA ILE A 190 3.82 8.68 -23.08
C ILE A 190 3.14 7.74 -22.08
N PHE A 191 1.87 7.97 -21.72
CA PHE A 191 1.13 7.05 -20.83
C PHE A 191 0.99 5.63 -21.41
N THR A 192 0.87 5.51 -22.74
CA THR A 192 0.78 4.20 -23.42
C THR A 192 2.12 3.47 -23.31
N GLY A 193 3.22 4.17 -23.61
CA GLY A 193 4.58 3.65 -23.47
C GLY A 193 4.94 3.26 -22.03
N THR A 194 4.56 4.08 -21.03
CA THR A 194 4.81 3.73 -19.62
C THR A 194 3.97 2.52 -19.17
N SER A 195 2.75 2.33 -19.68
CA SER A 195 1.95 1.14 -19.37
C SER A 195 2.57 -0.13 -19.97
N ILE A 196 3.07 -0.06 -21.20
CA ILE A 196 3.76 -1.18 -21.86
C ILE A 196 5.08 -1.50 -21.13
N MET A 197 5.87 -0.48 -20.78
CA MET A 197 7.11 -0.68 -20.01
C MET A 197 6.85 -1.29 -18.63
N LEU A 198 5.79 -0.87 -17.92
CA LEU A 198 5.43 -1.46 -16.62
C LEU A 198 4.89 -2.90 -16.75
N ALA A 199 4.25 -3.25 -17.86
CA ALA A 199 3.89 -4.64 -18.16
C ALA A 199 5.15 -5.51 -18.36
N VAL A 200 6.10 -5.07 -19.20
CA VAL A 200 7.37 -5.78 -19.46
C VAL A 200 8.23 -5.90 -18.20
N VAL A 201 8.30 -4.85 -17.37
CA VAL A 201 8.99 -4.92 -16.07
C VAL A 201 8.30 -5.93 -15.14
N GLY A 202 6.97 -6.03 -15.15
CA GLY A 202 6.24 -7.04 -14.39
C GLY A 202 6.61 -8.48 -14.79
N GLU A 203 6.68 -8.76 -16.09
CA GLU A 203 7.11 -10.07 -16.63
C GLU A 203 8.57 -10.40 -16.23
N VAL A 204 9.50 -9.46 -16.39
CA VAL A 204 10.90 -9.65 -15.99
C VAL A 204 11.05 -9.88 -14.48
N VAL A 205 10.23 -9.20 -13.67
CA VAL A 205 10.21 -9.38 -12.21
C VAL A 205 9.59 -10.74 -11.83
N MET A 206 8.56 -11.23 -12.52
CA MET A 206 8.06 -12.61 -12.32
C MET A 206 9.12 -13.66 -12.63
N TRP A 207 9.85 -13.50 -13.75
CA TRP A 207 10.92 -14.41 -14.15
C TRP A 207 12.08 -14.46 -13.15
N LEU A 208 12.46 -13.31 -12.58
CA LEU A 208 13.52 -13.22 -11.57
C LEU A 208 13.08 -13.81 -10.21
N LEU A 209 11.87 -13.47 -9.75
CA LEU A 209 11.27 -14.03 -8.53
C LEU A 209 10.92 -15.52 -8.63
N SER A 210 11.02 -16.12 -9.82
CA SER A 210 10.90 -17.57 -10.04
C SER A 210 12.24 -18.30 -9.95
N ARG A 211 13.34 -17.59 -9.66
CA ARG A 211 14.70 -18.15 -9.56
C ARG A 211 15.31 -17.92 -8.18
N ASP A 212 15.28 -16.68 -7.70
CA ASP A 212 16.02 -16.25 -6.52
C ASP A 212 15.10 -15.55 -5.50
N ASP A 213 15.24 -15.89 -4.21
CA ASP A 213 14.56 -15.17 -3.12
C ASP A 213 15.21 -13.80 -2.89
N VAL A 214 14.39 -12.76 -2.68
CA VAL A 214 14.88 -11.36 -2.63
C VAL A 214 15.36 -10.96 -1.24
N GLU A 215 16.61 -10.53 -1.18
CA GLU A 215 17.33 -10.14 0.02
C GLU A 215 16.67 -8.96 0.79
N SER A 216 16.74 -9.02 2.11
CA SER A 216 15.96 -8.17 3.03
C SER A 216 16.26 -6.67 2.92
N ASN A 217 17.47 -6.29 2.48
CA ASN A 217 17.96 -4.91 2.46
C ASN A 217 17.11 -3.98 1.54
N ILE A 218 16.49 -4.55 0.50
CA ILE A 218 15.61 -3.81 -0.43
C ILE A 218 14.11 -4.00 -0.17
N ARG A 219 13.73 -4.64 0.95
CA ARG A 219 12.33 -4.90 1.37
C ARG A 219 11.42 -3.66 1.27
N GLY A 220 11.88 -2.50 1.76
CA GLY A 220 11.11 -1.26 1.74
C GLY A 220 10.89 -0.69 0.33
N VAL A 221 11.83 -0.94 -0.60
CA VAL A 221 11.71 -0.49 -1.99
C VAL A 221 10.64 -1.31 -2.71
N TRP A 222 10.60 -2.62 -2.50
CA TRP A 222 9.62 -3.50 -3.15
C TRP A 222 8.21 -3.44 -2.57
N THR A 223 8.04 -3.25 -1.25
CA THR A 223 6.69 -3.12 -0.65
C THR A 223 6.00 -1.81 -1.04
N PHE A 224 6.72 -0.69 -1.14
CA PHE A 224 6.11 0.60 -1.46
C PHE A 224 6.28 1.03 -2.93
N GLY A 225 7.39 0.67 -3.58
CA GLY A 225 7.78 1.19 -4.91
C GLY A 225 6.71 1.03 -5.99
N PRO A 226 6.18 -0.18 -6.24
CA PRO A 226 5.11 -0.38 -7.21
C PRO A 226 3.88 0.49 -6.92
N VAL A 227 3.42 0.54 -5.67
CA VAL A 227 2.24 1.31 -5.24
C VAL A 227 2.47 2.82 -5.45
N VAL A 228 3.68 3.30 -5.15
CA VAL A 228 4.09 4.71 -5.36
C VAL A 228 4.10 5.05 -6.86
N VAL A 229 4.72 4.22 -7.71
CA VAL A 229 4.80 4.45 -9.16
C VAL A 229 3.40 4.50 -9.80
N ILE A 230 2.53 3.55 -9.45
CA ILE A 230 1.15 3.51 -9.94
C ILE A 230 0.35 4.71 -9.41
N SER A 231 0.55 5.12 -8.14
CA SER A 231 -0.11 6.29 -7.55
C SER A 231 0.31 7.60 -8.23
N ILE A 232 1.59 7.74 -8.61
CA ILE A 232 2.08 8.88 -9.40
C ILE A 232 1.44 8.87 -10.79
N MET A 233 1.41 7.71 -11.48
CA MET A 233 0.76 7.58 -12.79
C MET A 233 -0.74 7.96 -12.71
N ALA A 234 -1.45 7.52 -11.66
CA ALA A 234 -2.83 7.88 -11.40
C ALA A 234 -3.03 9.38 -11.05
N MET A 235 -2.10 9.99 -10.31
CA MET A 235 -2.14 11.42 -9.99
C MET A 235 -1.99 12.27 -11.26
N LEU A 236 -1.09 11.88 -12.16
CA LEU A 236 -0.90 12.53 -13.46
C LEU A 236 -2.12 12.28 -14.38
N TRP A 237 -2.65 11.05 -14.41
CA TRP A 237 -3.83 10.69 -15.22
C TRP A 237 -5.07 11.51 -14.85
N SER A 238 -5.24 11.89 -13.58
CA SER A 238 -6.33 12.77 -13.14
C SER A 238 -6.40 14.10 -13.92
N ARG A 239 -5.31 14.52 -14.58
CA ARG A 239 -5.26 15.72 -15.43
C ARG A 239 -5.77 15.47 -16.84
N VAL A 240 -5.49 14.29 -17.39
CA VAL A 240 -6.06 13.83 -18.65
C VAL A 240 -7.58 13.67 -18.49
N GLU A 241 -8.03 13.04 -17.39
CA GLU A 241 -9.45 12.92 -17.04
C GLU A 241 -10.13 14.30 -16.88
N ALA A 242 -9.57 15.20 -16.06
CA ALA A 242 -10.16 16.53 -15.87
C ALA A 242 -10.29 17.30 -17.19
N GLN A 243 -9.28 17.27 -18.06
CA GLN A 243 -9.33 17.93 -19.37
C GLN A 243 -10.30 17.23 -20.34
N ALA A 244 -10.37 15.89 -20.36
CA ALA A 244 -11.32 15.15 -21.17
C ALA A 244 -12.78 15.46 -20.77
N LEU A 245 -13.10 15.47 -19.47
CA LEU A 245 -14.44 15.77 -18.96
C LEU A 245 -14.84 17.24 -19.22
N LEU A 246 -13.91 18.20 -19.08
CA LEU A 246 -14.18 19.63 -19.28
C LEU A 246 -14.33 20.02 -20.76
N TYR A 247 -13.46 19.51 -21.64
CA TYR A 247 -13.41 19.97 -23.03
C TYR A 247 -14.26 19.13 -24.00
N THR A 248 -14.77 17.94 -23.61
CA THR A 248 -15.58 17.11 -24.51
C THR A 248 -16.84 17.81 -25.07
N PRO A 249 -17.63 18.56 -24.29
CA PRO A 249 -18.75 19.32 -24.83
C PRO A 249 -18.35 20.28 -25.96
N TRP A 250 -17.20 20.96 -25.82
CA TRP A 250 -16.67 21.87 -26.83
C TRP A 250 -16.12 21.13 -28.06
N MET A 251 -15.37 20.04 -27.87
CA MET A 251 -14.85 19.22 -28.99
C MET A 251 -15.94 18.58 -29.84
N ILE A 252 -17.15 18.39 -29.31
CA ILE A 252 -18.28 17.82 -30.08
C ILE A 252 -19.05 18.91 -30.85
N LEU A 253 -18.97 20.18 -30.43
CA LEU A 253 -19.60 21.31 -31.13
C LEU A 253 -18.76 21.82 -32.33
N ASP A 254 -17.48 21.44 -32.38
CA ASP A 254 -16.48 21.89 -33.36
C ASP A 254 -16.87 21.64 -34.83
N HIS A 255 -16.53 22.60 -35.72
CA HIS A 255 -16.88 22.69 -37.15
C HIS A 255 -18.40 22.53 -37.43
N ARG A 256 -18.86 22.49 -38.70
CA ARG A 256 -20.19 21.94 -39.05
C ARG A 256 -20.20 20.40 -39.09
N PRO A 257 -21.34 19.74 -38.81
CA PRO A 257 -21.47 18.28 -38.90
C PRO A 257 -21.48 17.80 -40.35
N THR A 258 -20.73 16.73 -40.62
CA THR A 258 -20.56 16.13 -41.96
C THR A 258 -21.51 14.97 -42.24
N SER A 259 -22.17 14.44 -41.21
CA SER A 259 -23.01 13.24 -41.28
C SER A 259 -24.21 13.30 -40.33
N VAL A 260 -25.26 12.53 -40.62
CA VAL A 260 -26.50 12.48 -39.81
C VAL A 260 -26.25 11.94 -38.39
N ASP A 261 -25.28 11.04 -38.23
CA ASP A 261 -24.84 10.58 -36.90
C ASP A 261 -23.99 11.64 -36.16
N GLU A 262 -23.54 12.69 -36.82
CA GLU A 262 -22.87 13.86 -36.21
C GLU A 262 -23.86 14.95 -35.78
N THR A 263 -24.88 15.25 -36.60
CA THR A 263 -25.98 16.15 -36.17
C THR A 263 -26.66 15.60 -34.92
N ARG A 264 -26.94 14.29 -34.87
CA ARG A 264 -27.49 13.59 -33.69
C ARG A 264 -26.58 13.67 -32.44
N ARG A 265 -25.25 13.76 -32.60
CA ARG A 265 -24.30 13.97 -31.49
C ARG A 265 -24.32 15.41 -30.97
N LYS A 266 -24.56 16.40 -31.84
CA LYS A 266 -24.58 17.84 -31.53
C LYS A 266 -25.86 18.37 -30.84
N GLN A 267 -26.80 17.49 -30.47
CA GLN A 267 -28.05 17.86 -29.80
C GLN A 267 -27.82 18.44 -28.39
N ALA A 268 -28.54 19.49 -28.01
CA ALA A 268 -28.30 20.26 -26.78
C ALA A 268 -28.20 19.40 -25.49
N HIS A 269 -29.02 18.34 -25.35
CA HIS A 269 -28.99 17.46 -24.17
C HIS A 269 -27.74 16.55 -24.09
N ARG A 270 -26.96 16.47 -25.17
CA ARG A 270 -25.71 15.70 -25.29
C ARG A 270 -24.47 16.60 -25.23
N THR A 271 -24.59 17.88 -25.59
CA THR A 271 -23.48 18.84 -25.63
C THR A 271 -23.64 19.96 -24.59
N ILE A 272 -24.42 20.99 -24.92
CA ILE A 272 -24.44 22.30 -24.24
C ILE A 272 -25.08 22.24 -22.84
N LEU A 273 -26.05 21.34 -22.63
CA LEU A 273 -26.65 21.07 -21.32
C LEU A 273 -25.82 20.08 -20.46
N LEU A 274 -24.77 19.47 -21.02
CA LEU A 274 -24.04 18.39 -20.36
C LEU A 274 -22.89 18.90 -19.47
N ASP A 275 -22.84 18.36 -18.26
CA ASP A 275 -21.88 18.69 -17.21
C ASP A 275 -21.22 17.40 -16.71
N TYR A 276 -20.14 16.97 -17.38
CA TYR A 276 -19.38 15.79 -16.98
C TYR A 276 -18.68 15.89 -15.62
N PRO A 277 -18.08 17.04 -15.23
CA PRO A 277 -17.39 17.14 -13.94
C PRO A 277 -18.25 16.91 -12.69
N SER A 278 -19.54 17.28 -12.70
CA SER A 278 -20.43 17.06 -11.53
C SER A 278 -20.96 15.63 -11.41
N LEU A 279 -20.94 14.85 -12.51
CA LEU A 279 -21.37 13.45 -12.51
C LEU A 279 -20.35 12.57 -11.78
N GLY A 280 -20.84 11.64 -10.95
CA GLY A 280 -20.01 10.59 -10.35
C GLY A 280 -19.40 9.69 -11.41
N SER A 281 -18.22 9.10 -11.16
CA SER A 281 -17.43 8.41 -12.21
C SER A 281 -18.23 7.36 -13.00
N PHE A 282 -19.06 6.56 -12.32
CA PHE A 282 -19.94 5.57 -12.93
C PHE A 282 -21.10 6.18 -13.74
N GLN A 283 -21.67 7.29 -13.27
CA GLN A 283 -22.72 8.03 -13.99
C GLN A 283 -22.16 8.72 -15.25
N ALA A 284 -20.94 9.27 -15.15
CA ALA A 284 -20.22 9.86 -16.28
C ALA A 284 -19.83 8.80 -17.32
N LEU A 285 -19.41 7.61 -16.88
CA LEU A 285 -19.10 6.47 -17.75
C LEU A 285 -20.35 5.96 -18.50
N THR A 286 -21.43 5.67 -17.77
CA THR A 286 -22.68 5.16 -18.38
C THR A 286 -23.35 6.19 -19.30
N LYS A 287 -23.35 7.48 -18.92
CA LYS A 287 -23.85 8.57 -19.79
C LYS A 287 -22.91 8.84 -20.98
N GLY A 288 -21.60 8.70 -20.80
CA GLY A 288 -20.60 8.76 -21.88
C GLY A 288 -20.78 7.65 -22.90
N PHE A 289 -20.99 6.42 -22.45
CA PHE A 289 -21.26 5.26 -23.31
C PHE A 289 -22.57 5.44 -24.10
N ARG A 290 -23.68 5.78 -23.41
CA ARG A 290 -24.98 6.06 -24.05
C ARG A 290 -24.92 7.19 -25.10
N ASN A 291 -24.06 8.19 -24.90
CA ASN A 291 -23.87 9.28 -25.85
C ASN A 291 -22.82 8.99 -26.96
N ARG A 292 -22.15 7.83 -26.96
CA ARG A 292 -20.98 7.51 -27.82
C ARG A 292 -19.79 8.48 -27.66
N HIS A 293 -19.54 8.96 -26.45
CA HIS A 293 -18.42 9.88 -26.16
C HIS A 293 -17.15 9.09 -25.78
N HIS A 294 -16.56 8.43 -26.77
CA HIS A 294 -15.44 7.46 -26.61
C HIS A 294 -14.27 7.97 -25.75
N LEU A 295 -13.87 9.24 -25.92
CA LEU A 295 -12.79 9.86 -25.14
C LEU A 295 -13.07 9.89 -23.61
N VAL A 296 -14.32 10.18 -23.23
CA VAL A 296 -14.75 10.19 -21.82
C VAL A 296 -14.81 8.78 -21.26
N VAL A 297 -15.32 7.83 -22.04
CA VAL A 297 -15.39 6.40 -21.68
C VAL A 297 -13.99 5.85 -21.43
N ALA A 298 -13.07 6.02 -22.38
CA ALA A 298 -11.69 5.57 -22.25
C ALA A 298 -10.97 6.24 -21.06
N SER A 299 -11.15 7.55 -20.87
CA SER A 299 -10.47 8.27 -19.80
C SER A 299 -10.93 7.87 -18.40
N ILE A 300 -12.22 7.59 -18.22
CA ILE A 300 -12.75 7.06 -16.96
C ILE A 300 -12.35 5.58 -16.78
N ALA A 301 -12.35 4.77 -17.84
CA ALA A 301 -11.92 3.36 -17.78
C ALA A 301 -10.46 3.23 -17.31
N VAL A 302 -9.52 3.98 -17.91
CA VAL A 302 -8.11 4.03 -17.46
C VAL A 302 -8.01 4.50 -16.00
N LYS A 303 -8.82 5.49 -15.60
CA LYS A 303 -8.87 5.97 -14.21
C LYS A 303 -9.41 4.93 -13.22
N LEU A 304 -10.27 3.99 -13.64
CA LEU A 304 -10.74 2.88 -12.83
C LEU A 304 -9.70 1.74 -12.79
N LEU A 305 -9.12 1.37 -13.92
CA LEU A 305 -8.02 0.39 -14.00
C LEU A 305 -6.85 0.79 -13.10
N LEU A 306 -6.46 2.07 -13.11
CA LEU A 306 -5.43 2.62 -12.21
C LEU A 306 -5.78 2.51 -10.72
N ARG A 307 -7.07 2.47 -10.34
CA ARG A 307 -7.47 2.24 -8.94
C ARG A 307 -7.47 0.76 -8.57
N VAL A 308 -7.87 -0.12 -9.50
CA VAL A 308 -7.69 -1.58 -9.33
C VAL A 308 -6.20 -1.91 -9.18
N GLN A 309 -5.33 -1.30 -9.99
CA GLN A 309 -3.89 -1.52 -9.97
C GLN A 309 -3.25 -1.07 -8.65
N ILE A 310 -3.70 0.02 -8.03
CA ILE A 310 -3.25 0.41 -6.67
C ILE A 310 -3.62 -0.68 -5.64
N VAL A 311 -4.86 -1.20 -5.69
CA VAL A 311 -5.32 -2.25 -4.76
C VAL A 311 -4.55 -3.56 -4.95
N LEU A 312 -4.40 -4.05 -6.19
CA LEU A 312 -3.58 -5.23 -6.47
C LEU A 312 -2.13 -5.04 -6.01
N SER A 313 -1.54 -3.89 -6.31
CA SER A 313 -0.15 -3.57 -5.97
C SER A 313 0.13 -3.57 -4.47
N THR A 314 -0.88 -3.35 -3.62
CA THR A 314 -0.72 -3.39 -2.15
C THR A 314 -0.72 -4.80 -1.55
N ALA A 315 -0.99 -5.83 -2.35
CA ALA A 315 -1.04 -7.23 -1.92
C ALA A 315 0.02 -8.14 -2.58
N VAL A 316 0.81 -7.63 -3.54
CA VAL A 316 1.79 -8.43 -4.31
C VAL A 316 2.84 -9.09 -3.41
N PHE A 317 3.46 -8.28 -2.55
CA PHE A 317 4.58 -8.70 -1.71
C PHE A 317 4.12 -8.80 -0.26
N HIS A 318 4.59 -9.83 0.42
CA HIS A 318 4.51 -9.93 1.87
C HIS A 318 5.89 -10.19 2.45
N ALA A 319 6.10 -9.76 3.68
CA ALA A 319 7.28 -10.11 4.45
C ALA A 319 6.95 -11.32 5.32
N GLU A 320 7.78 -12.35 5.19
CA GLU A 320 7.76 -13.56 6.01
C GLU A 320 8.95 -13.48 6.97
N ILE A 321 8.66 -13.46 8.27
CA ILE A 321 9.67 -13.33 9.34
C ILE A 321 9.95 -14.73 9.89
N LEU A 322 11.13 -15.26 9.58
CA LEU A 322 11.60 -16.59 9.96
C LEU A 322 12.02 -16.64 11.45
N VAL A 323 12.21 -17.87 11.95
CA VAL A 323 12.63 -18.16 13.33
C VAL A 323 13.97 -17.48 13.66
N ASP A 324 14.92 -17.48 12.72
CA ASP A 324 16.26 -16.89 12.85
C ASP A 324 16.25 -15.35 12.86
N GLY A 325 15.07 -14.71 12.91
CA GLY A 325 14.88 -13.26 12.78
C GLY A 325 15.09 -12.72 11.36
N THR A 326 15.49 -13.57 10.41
CA THR A 326 15.61 -13.22 8.98
C THR A 326 14.24 -12.87 8.39
N THR A 327 14.17 -11.88 7.51
CA THR A 327 12.90 -11.47 6.87
C THR A 327 12.99 -11.58 5.36
N LEU A 328 12.37 -12.62 4.80
CA LEU A 328 12.29 -12.85 3.36
C LEU A 328 11.10 -12.08 2.76
N LEU A 329 11.24 -11.64 1.51
CA LEU A 329 10.19 -10.94 0.78
C LEU A 329 9.60 -11.85 -0.31
N ARG A 330 8.42 -12.41 -0.04
CA ARG A 330 7.79 -13.39 -0.92
C ARG A 330 6.67 -12.77 -1.76
N ALA A 331 6.68 -13.06 -3.07
CA ALA A 331 5.75 -12.50 -4.05
C ALA A 331 4.60 -13.45 -4.39
N ARG A 332 3.40 -12.89 -4.55
CA ARG A 332 2.17 -13.62 -4.91
C ARG A 332 2.00 -13.62 -6.43
N MET A 333 2.52 -14.65 -7.10
CA MET A 333 2.57 -14.74 -8.57
C MET A 333 1.23 -14.47 -9.26
N GLY A 334 0.10 -14.97 -8.72
CA GLY A 334 -1.23 -14.72 -9.30
C GLY A 334 -1.67 -13.25 -9.27
N ILE A 335 -1.24 -12.48 -8.27
CA ILE A 335 -1.51 -11.02 -8.20
C ILE A 335 -0.63 -10.28 -9.19
N LEU A 336 0.62 -10.73 -9.38
CA LEU A 336 1.56 -10.12 -10.30
C LEU A 336 1.14 -10.35 -11.77
N HIS A 337 0.65 -11.55 -12.12
CA HIS A 337 -0.02 -11.83 -13.40
C HIS A 337 -1.23 -10.91 -13.61
N ALA A 338 -2.10 -10.77 -12.60
CA ALA A 338 -3.26 -9.88 -12.68
C ALA A 338 -2.86 -8.41 -12.92
N MET A 339 -1.75 -7.96 -12.31
CA MET A 339 -1.21 -6.62 -12.55
C MET A 339 -0.66 -6.44 -13.96
N VAL A 340 0.07 -7.40 -14.53
CA VAL A 340 0.51 -7.32 -15.93
C VAL A 340 -0.71 -7.29 -16.87
N GLY A 341 -1.70 -8.17 -16.65
CA GLY A 341 -2.96 -8.19 -17.38
C GLY A 341 -3.68 -6.83 -17.35
N VAL A 342 -3.76 -6.18 -16.20
CA VAL A 342 -4.34 -4.82 -16.08
C VAL A 342 -3.51 -3.76 -16.81
N PHE A 343 -2.17 -3.83 -16.83
CA PHE A 343 -1.34 -2.91 -17.63
C PHE A 343 -1.50 -3.12 -19.14
N LEU A 344 -1.72 -4.37 -19.60
CA LEU A 344 -2.02 -4.69 -21.00
C LEU A 344 -3.43 -4.22 -21.41
N ILE A 345 -4.43 -4.40 -20.55
CA ILE A 345 -5.78 -3.83 -20.77
C ILE A 345 -5.71 -2.29 -20.81
N LEU A 346 -4.89 -1.68 -19.95
CA LEU A 346 -4.72 -0.23 -19.90
C LEU A 346 -4.06 0.31 -21.17
N SER A 347 -3.03 -0.34 -21.73
CA SER A 347 -2.46 0.05 -23.02
C SER A 347 -3.48 -0.15 -24.16
N GLY A 348 -4.25 -1.24 -24.14
CA GLY A 348 -5.35 -1.51 -25.07
C GLY A 348 -6.45 -0.44 -25.08
N VAL A 349 -6.78 0.17 -23.93
CA VAL A 349 -7.75 1.28 -23.84
C VAL A 349 -7.14 2.62 -24.29
N LEU A 350 -5.82 2.82 -24.10
CA LEU A 350 -5.13 4.04 -24.54
C LEU A 350 -4.94 4.12 -26.07
N LEU A 351 -4.83 2.99 -26.77
CA LEU A 351 -4.64 2.98 -28.23
C LEU A 351 -5.81 3.62 -29.01
N PRO A 352 -7.09 3.29 -28.78
CA PRO A 352 -8.23 4.05 -29.34
C PRO A 352 -8.26 5.52 -28.87
N MET A 353 -7.77 5.81 -27.66
CA MET A 353 -7.73 7.18 -27.14
C MET A 353 -6.72 8.06 -27.89
N LEU A 354 -5.63 7.49 -28.44
CA LEU A 354 -4.70 8.19 -29.34
C LEU A 354 -5.36 8.61 -30.67
N TYR A 355 -6.23 7.75 -31.22
CA TYR A 355 -6.98 8.04 -32.45
C TYR A 355 -8.01 9.17 -32.22
N HIS A 356 -8.81 9.05 -31.16
CA HIS A 356 -9.83 10.04 -30.78
C HIS A 356 -9.29 11.30 -30.08
N ALA A 357 -7.98 11.42 -29.88
CA ALA A 357 -7.36 12.61 -29.31
C ALA A 357 -7.52 13.84 -30.25
N PRO A 358 -7.77 15.04 -29.68
CA PRO A 358 -8.13 16.25 -30.43
C PRO A 358 -7.14 16.60 -31.54
N SER A 359 -7.68 17.22 -32.60
CA SER A 359 -6.94 17.62 -33.79
C SER A 359 -5.87 18.67 -33.48
N SER A 360 -4.92 18.82 -34.40
CA SER A 360 -3.85 19.84 -34.33
C SER A 360 -4.33 21.27 -34.64
N ARG A 361 -5.63 21.52 -34.78
CA ARG A 361 -6.19 22.85 -35.11
C ARG A 361 -6.40 23.69 -33.84
N GLY A 362 -7.16 23.17 -32.88
CA GLY A 362 -7.60 23.87 -31.67
C GLY A 362 -9.11 23.65 -31.46
N ILE A 363 -9.61 23.83 -30.24
CA ILE A 363 -11.02 23.53 -29.88
C ILE A 363 -11.90 24.79 -29.86
N ALA A 364 -11.30 25.93 -29.50
CA ALA A 364 -11.92 27.25 -29.45
C ALA A 364 -10.78 28.30 -29.56
N PRO A 365 -11.05 29.58 -29.81
CA PRO A 365 -10.03 30.63 -29.75
C PRO A 365 -9.25 30.66 -28.42
N ARG A 366 -9.93 30.39 -27.31
CA ARG A 366 -9.49 30.64 -25.93
C ARG A 366 -9.81 29.45 -25.00
N ASP A 367 -9.23 29.41 -23.78
CA ASP A 367 -9.57 28.42 -22.75
C ASP A 367 -10.97 28.64 -22.13
N PRO A 368 -11.96 27.75 -22.36
CA PRO A 368 -13.31 27.84 -21.77
C PRO A 368 -13.38 27.39 -20.30
N THR A 369 -12.29 27.46 -19.52
CA THR A 369 -12.31 27.08 -18.08
C THR A 369 -12.34 28.27 -17.10
N SER A 370 -12.20 29.51 -17.57
CA SER A 370 -12.53 30.71 -16.77
C SER A 370 -13.97 31.18 -17.05
N PRO A 371 -14.73 31.65 -16.04
CA PRO A 371 -16.03 32.29 -16.27
C PRO A 371 -15.96 33.49 -17.24
N ALA A 372 -14.84 34.21 -17.24
CA ALA A 372 -14.56 35.25 -18.23
C ALA A 372 -14.33 34.70 -19.64
N GLY A 373 -13.62 33.57 -19.77
CA GLY A 373 -13.32 32.94 -21.05
C GLY A 373 -14.55 32.36 -21.73
N THR A 374 -15.45 31.72 -20.98
CA THR A 374 -16.74 31.29 -21.53
C THR A 374 -17.66 32.47 -21.83
N ALA A 375 -17.65 33.54 -21.03
CA ALA A 375 -18.37 34.77 -21.36
C ALA A 375 -17.87 35.41 -22.66
N ALA A 376 -16.55 35.47 -22.86
CA ALA A 376 -15.94 35.97 -24.09
C ALA A 376 -16.28 35.10 -25.31
N LEU A 377 -16.22 33.77 -25.19
CA LEU A 377 -16.59 32.81 -26.25
C LEU A 377 -18.10 32.77 -26.56
N LEU A 378 -18.94 33.37 -25.71
CA LEU A 378 -20.38 33.47 -25.91
C LEU A 378 -20.83 34.89 -26.31
N ALA A 379 -19.97 35.91 -26.19
CA ALA A 379 -20.34 37.31 -26.37
C ALA A 379 -20.89 37.62 -27.78
N SER A 380 -20.32 36.99 -28.81
CA SER A 380 -20.75 37.12 -30.21
C SER A 380 -21.91 36.18 -30.57
N SER A 381 -22.32 35.27 -29.68
CA SER A 381 -23.36 34.23 -29.91
C SER A 381 -24.79 34.72 -29.64
N GLN A 382 -25.17 35.87 -30.21
CA GLN A 382 -26.41 36.60 -29.86
C GLN A 382 -27.69 35.76 -29.98
N GLN A 383 -27.85 34.96 -31.03
CA GLN A 383 -29.03 34.11 -31.24
C GLN A 383 -29.22 33.03 -30.16
N PHE A 384 -28.11 32.51 -29.62
CA PHE A 384 -28.13 31.50 -28.55
C PHE A 384 -28.43 32.13 -27.19
N LEU A 385 -27.83 33.29 -26.89
CA LEU A 385 -28.13 34.05 -25.66
C LEU A 385 -29.58 34.56 -25.65
N GLY A 386 -30.10 35.03 -26.80
CA GLY A 386 -31.47 35.54 -26.93
C GLY A 386 -32.56 34.56 -26.46
N ARG A 387 -32.38 33.25 -26.65
CA ARG A 387 -33.32 32.21 -26.17
C ARG A 387 -33.26 31.94 -24.66
N LEU A 388 -32.17 32.32 -24.02
CA LEU A 388 -31.92 32.12 -22.59
C LEU A 388 -32.23 33.38 -21.77
N THR A 389 -32.76 34.43 -22.40
CA THR A 389 -33.23 35.64 -21.71
C THR A 389 -34.37 35.33 -20.73
N GLY A 390 -34.35 35.95 -19.56
CA GLY A 390 -35.26 35.68 -18.45
C GLY A 390 -35.07 34.29 -17.80
N THR A 391 -33.96 33.58 -18.03
CA THR A 391 -33.71 32.26 -17.39
C THR A 391 -32.69 32.29 -16.27
N GLY A 392 -32.02 33.42 -15.98
CA GLY A 392 -30.87 33.46 -15.08
C GLY A 392 -31.12 32.89 -13.67
N ASN A 393 -32.28 33.19 -13.08
CA ASN A 393 -32.74 32.70 -11.77
C ASN A 393 -33.36 31.28 -11.81
N ALA A 394 -33.85 30.86 -12.98
CA ALA A 394 -34.51 29.57 -13.16
C ALA A 394 -33.54 28.40 -12.92
N ASP A 395 -34.05 27.19 -12.79
CA ASP A 395 -33.24 26.01 -12.52
C ASP A 395 -32.50 25.49 -13.79
N MET A 396 -32.07 24.23 -13.79
CA MET A 396 -31.44 23.59 -14.95
C MET A 396 -32.46 22.89 -15.87
N GLU A 397 -33.61 22.45 -15.35
CA GLU A 397 -34.68 21.77 -16.10
C GLU A 397 -35.45 22.77 -16.98
N THR A 398 -35.78 23.96 -16.48
CA THR A 398 -36.33 25.06 -17.29
C THR A 398 -35.40 25.47 -18.44
N VAL A 399 -34.09 25.54 -18.17
CA VAL A 399 -33.07 25.80 -19.22
C VAL A 399 -32.97 24.63 -20.21
N ALA A 400 -33.13 23.39 -19.75
CA ALA A 400 -33.16 22.22 -20.63
C ALA A 400 -34.43 22.19 -21.51
N ALA A 401 -35.58 22.61 -20.99
CA ALA A 401 -36.84 22.70 -21.73
C ALA A 401 -36.74 23.73 -22.87
N ARG A 402 -36.23 24.95 -22.60
CA ARG A 402 -36.03 25.98 -23.66
C ARG A 402 -35.01 25.59 -24.73
N LEU A 403 -34.10 24.67 -24.43
CA LEU A 403 -33.13 24.11 -25.38
C LEU A 403 -33.54 22.73 -25.94
N ALA A 404 -34.75 22.24 -25.64
CA ALA A 404 -35.23 20.96 -26.13
C ALA A 404 -35.33 20.93 -27.66
N GLY A 405 -35.09 19.75 -28.26
CA GLY A 405 -35.11 19.56 -29.72
C GLY A 405 -33.95 20.21 -30.50
N SER A 406 -33.28 21.23 -29.95
CA SER A 406 -32.30 22.03 -30.70
C SER A 406 -30.90 21.40 -30.84
N TRP A 407 -30.26 21.65 -31.98
CA TRP A 407 -28.88 21.27 -32.30
C TRP A 407 -28.01 22.52 -32.51
N TYR A 408 -26.78 22.51 -31.99
CA TYR A 408 -25.86 23.64 -32.08
C TYR A 408 -24.48 23.22 -32.60
N THR A 409 -23.77 24.18 -33.20
CA THR A 409 -22.43 23.99 -33.75
C THR A 409 -21.65 25.30 -33.55
N THR A 410 -20.31 25.24 -33.49
CA THR A 410 -19.47 26.45 -33.47
C THR A 410 -19.04 26.79 -34.89
N GLU A 411 -19.35 28.00 -35.34
CA GLU A 411 -18.94 28.54 -36.65
C GLU A 411 -18.00 29.73 -36.45
N LEU A 412 -17.00 29.87 -37.34
CA LEU A 412 -16.07 31.01 -37.33
C LEU A 412 -16.40 31.94 -38.50
N ARG A 413 -17.15 33.01 -38.21
CA ARG A 413 -17.70 33.94 -39.19
C ARG A 413 -16.76 35.12 -39.43
N GLN A 414 -16.30 35.29 -40.66
CA GLN A 414 -15.63 36.52 -41.10
C GLN A 414 -16.66 37.44 -41.75
N GLN A 415 -16.82 38.67 -41.25
CA GLN A 415 -17.72 39.67 -41.82
C GLN A 415 -16.95 40.62 -42.75
N GLY A 416 -17.62 41.16 -43.78
CA GLY A 416 -16.98 42.01 -44.79
C GLY A 416 -16.61 43.38 -44.24
N ARG A 417 -15.31 43.75 -44.34
CA ARG A 417 -14.64 44.84 -43.60
C ARG A 417 -14.62 44.58 -42.07
N LYS A 418 -13.54 45.03 -41.39
CA LYS A 418 -13.24 44.72 -39.98
C LYS A 418 -14.49 44.92 -39.09
N PRO A 419 -14.81 43.99 -38.16
CA PRO A 419 -13.89 43.31 -37.24
C PRO A 419 -13.27 42.00 -37.73
N GLU A 420 -12.44 41.40 -36.88
CA GLU A 420 -11.83 40.08 -37.11
C GLU A 420 -12.84 38.92 -37.00
N LYS A 421 -12.36 37.69 -37.20
CA LYS A 421 -13.18 36.48 -37.30
C LYS A 421 -13.90 36.20 -35.97
N MET A 422 -15.24 36.16 -35.98
CA MET A 422 -16.07 35.94 -34.78
C MET A 422 -16.44 34.47 -34.59
N PHE A 423 -16.23 33.94 -33.40
CA PHE A 423 -16.54 32.58 -32.98
C PHE A 423 -17.94 32.50 -32.37
N GLN A 424 -18.90 31.95 -33.11
CA GLN A 424 -20.33 31.99 -32.73
C GLN A 424 -20.90 30.57 -32.57
N LEU A 425 -21.63 30.33 -31.48
CA LEU A 425 -22.49 29.16 -31.33
C LEU A 425 -23.78 29.38 -32.13
N ARG A 426 -23.87 28.74 -33.30
CA ARG A 426 -25.02 28.81 -34.19
C ARG A 426 -25.95 27.62 -33.96
N GLN A 427 -27.26 27.84 -34.05
CA GLN A 427 -28.24 26.77 -34.14
C GLN A 427 -28.22 26.17 -35.55
N LEU A 428 -28.18 24.85 -35.67
CA LEU A 428 -28.25 24.16 -36.97
C LEU A 428 -29.70 23.88 -37.40
N SER A 429 -30.57 23.48 -36.46
CA SER A 429 -32.02 23.29 -36.65
C SER A 429 -32.72 23.06 -35.28
N GLY A 430 -34.03 22.82 -35.29
CA GLY A 430 -34.80 22.16 -34.23
C GLY A 430 -35.22 23.02 -33.02
N GLY A 431 -36.49 22.90 -32.61
CA GLY A 431 -37.07 23.57 -31.45
C GLY A 431 -38.27 24.45 -31.83
N ASN A 432 -39.45 24.14 -31.30
CA ASN A 432 -40.73 24.74 -31.70
C ASN A 432 -40.99 26.14 -31.12
N GLY A 433 -39.98 26.79 -30.55
CA GLY A 433 -40.11 28.15 -30.01
C GLY A 433 -39.97 29.20 -31.10
N SER A 434 -41.07 29.90 -31.41
CA SER A 434 -41.01 31.21 -32.06
C SER A 434 -40.22 32.19 -31.19
N PHE A 435 -39.71 33.26 -31.80
CA PHE A 435 -38.86 34.25 -31.12
C PHE A 435 -39.70 35.25 -30.30
N ASN A 436 -40.58 34.74 -29.43
CA ASN A 436 -41.48 35.56 -28.62
C ASN A 436 -40.69 36.25 -27.51
N THR A 437 -40.44 37.54 -27.70
CA THR A 437 -39.73 38.43 -26.75
C THR A 437 -40.59 38.80 -25.52
N GLU A 438 -41.75 38.15 -25.34
CA GLU A 438 -42.60 38.35 -24.17
C GLU A 438 -42.02 37.62 -22.96
N SER A 439 -41.45 38.40 -22.05
CA SER A 439 -41.12 37.93 -20.70
C SER A 439 -42.39 37.38 -20.04
N PRO A 440 -42.37 36.16 -19.45
CA PRO A 440 -43.52 35.63 -18.73
C PRO A 440 -44.03 36.61 -17.67
N GLY A 441 -45.28 37.02 -17.80
CA GLY A 441 -45.90 38.00 -16.91
C GLY A 441 -46.22 37.39 -15.54
N GLY A 442 -45.48 37.80 -14.51
CA GLY A 442 -45.93 37.67 -13.12
C GLY A 442 -45.88 36.28 -12.47
N SER A 443 -45.38 35.24 -13.14
CA SER A 443 -45.06 33.98 -12.45
C SER A 443 -43.83 34.18 -11.55
N ASN A 444 -44.00 33.99 -10.24
CA ASN A 444 -42.90 33.93 -9.29
C ASN A 444 -42.13 32.60 -9.44
N GLU A 445 -41.42 32.42 -10.57
CA GLU A 445 -40.57 31.25 -10.80
C GLU A 445 -39.56 31.12 -9.65
N THR A 446 -39.69 30.02 -8.90
CA THR A 446 -38.92 29.78 -7.68
C THR A 446 -37.43 29.68 -8.02
N MET A 447 -36.62 30.57 -7.43
CA MET A 447 -35.18 30.60 -7.68
C MET A 447 -34.58 29.24 -7.39
N GLY A 448 -33.84 28.69 -8.36
CA GLY A 448 -33.20 27.38 -8.22
C GLY A 448 -32.29 27.33 -6.99
N ILE A 449 -32.15 26.14 -6.39
CA ILE A 449 -31.26 25.93 -5.23
C ILE A 449 -30.28 24.80 -5.56
N TYR A 450 -29.27 25.13 -6.36
CA TYR A 450 -28.17 24.22 -6.65
C TYR A 450 -27.19 24.14 -5.48
N ARG A 451 -27.17 22.97 -4.81
CA ARG A 451 -26.06 22.50 -3.98
C ARG A 451 -25.63 21.12 -4.47
N PRO A 452 -24.34 20.89 -4.78
CA PRO A 452 -23.88 19.57 -5.19
C PRO A 452 -24.10 18.56 -4.07
N TRP A 453 -24.25 17.28 -4.41
CA TRP A 453 -24.56 16.23 -3.44
C TRP A 453 -23.51 16.17 -2.31
N THR A 454 -22.23 16.40 -2.63
CA THR A 454 -21.07 16.50 -1.71
C THR A 454 -21.20 17.59 -0.64
N GLN A 455 -21.98 18.66 -0.90
CA GLN A 455 -22.17 19.78 0.02
C GLN A 455 -23.47 19.70 0.83
N ARG A 456 -24.20 18.57 0.77
CA ARG A 456 -25.36 18.33 1.62
C ARG A 456 -24.90 18.00 3.05
N ALA A 457 -25.55 18.58 4.06
CA ALA A 457 -25.18 18.33 5.47
C ALA A 457 -25.13 16.82 5.81
N ARG A 458 -26.10 16.04 5.29
CA ARG A 458 -26.12 14.57 5.46
C ARG A 458 -24.84 13.87 4.96
N THR A 459 -24.30 14.25 3.80
CA THR A 459 -23.08 13.62 3.24
C THR A 459 -21.80 14.06 3.94
N GLN A 460 -21.81 15.27 4.51
CA GLN A 460 -20.71 15.78 5.31
C GLN A 460 -20.66 15.09 6.68
N VAL A 461 -21.82 14.94 7.33
CA VAL A 461 -21.94 14.19 8.60
C VAL A 461 -21.55 12.73 8.39
N THR A 462 -22.07 12.03 7.37
CA THR A 462 -21.66 10.63 7.14
C THR A 462 -20.18 10.48 6.80
N SER A 463 -19.58 11.40 6.03
CA SER A 463 -18.12 11.39 5.80
C SER A 463 -17.32 11.61 7.09
N VAL A 464 -17.79 12.47 7.99
CA VAL A 464 -17.21 12.71 9.31
C VAL A 464 -17.30 11.45 10.16
N SER A 465 -18.50 10.84 10.27
CA SER A 465 -18.72 9.60 11.01
C SER A 465 -17.91 8.42 10.47
N VAL A 466 -17.79 8.26 9.15
CA VAL A 466 -16.97 7.20 8.54
C VAL A 466 -15.48 7.42 8.81
N SER A 467 -15.00 8.68 8.77
CA SER A 467 -13.59 8.98 9.08
C SER A 467 -13.25 8.71 10.55
N ILE A 468 -14.15 9.07 11.47
CA ILE A 468 -14.01 8.77 12.91
C ILE A 468 -14.10 7.27 13.17
N GLY A 469 -15.08 6.58 12.55
CA GLY A 469 -15.27 5.14 12.69
C GLY A 469 -14.09 4.31 12.18
N LEU A 470 -13.46 4.74 11.07
CA LEU A 470 -12.24 4.11 10.57
C LEU A 470 -11.03 4.36 11.48
N LEU A 471 -10.89 5.57 12.03
CA LEU A 471 -9.83 5.89 12.99
C LEU A 471 -9.98 5.07 14.27
N ALA A 472 -11.20 5.01 14.83
CA ALA A 472 -11.53 4.19 15.98
C ALA A 472 -11.31 2.70 15.70
N GLY A 473 -11.76 2.20 14.55
CA GLY A 473 -11.59 0.80 14.14
C GLY A 473 -10.11 0.39 14.03
N ILE A 474 -9.26 1.22 13.43
CA ILE A 474 -7.82 0.96 13.33
C ILE A 474 -7.17 0.94 14.72
N CYS A 475 -7.54 1.85 15.61
CA CYS A 475 -7.06 1.85 16.99
C CYS A 475 -7.56 0.64 17.80
N VAL A 476 -8.82 0.22 17.61
CA VAL A 476 -9.41 -0.94 18.32
C VAL A 476 -8.79 -2.26 17.85
N ILE A 477 -8.60 -2.46 16.55
CA ILE A 477 -7.89 -3.65 16.03
C ILE A 477 -6.46 -3.68 16.55
N PHE A 478 -5.77 -2.53 16.59
CA PHE A 478 -4.44 -2.42 17.17
C PHE A 478 -4.40 -2.70 18.69
N SER A 479 -5.41 -2.29 19.46
CA SER A 479 -5.47 -2.58 20.90
C SER A 479 -5.83 -4.04 21.21
N LEU A 480 -6.67 -4.68 20.38
CA LEU A 480 -7.04 -6.09 20.54
C LEU A 480 -5.85 -7.04 20.36
N ARG A 481 -4.81 -6.61 19.61
CA ARG A 481 -3.50 -7.28 19.50
C ARG A 481 -2.77 -7.45 20.84
N GLY A 482 -3.23 -6.82 21.93
CA GLY A 482 -2.71 -7.05 23.28
C GLY A 482 -2.88 -8.50 23.75
N SER A 483 -3.94 -9.18 23.31
CA SER A 483 -4.02 -10.64 23.38
C SER A 483 -3.15 -11.24 22.28
N ARG A 484 -2.24 -12.15 22.66
CA ARG A 484 -1.05 -12.55 21.88
C ARG A 484 -1.31 -13.33 20.58
N GLU A 485 -2.57 -13.53 20.21
CA GLU A 485 -2.98 -14.35 19.07
C GLU A 485 -3.21 -13.46 17.83
N GLY A 486 -2.23 -13.45 16.92
CA GLY A 486 -2.42 -12.89 15.59
C GLY A 486 -3.46 -13.68 14.78
N LEU A 487 -4.02 -13.05 13.74
CA LEU A 487 -5.02 -13.73 12.90
C LEU A 487 -4.39 -14.95 12.22
N GLU A 488 -5.17 -16.00 12.07
CA GLU A 488 -4.77 -17.22 11.37
C GLU A 488 -4.34 -16.92 9.93
N PHE A 489 -3.23 -17.50 9.48
CA PHE A 489 -2.74 -17.29 8.12
C PHE A 489 -3.42 -18.23 7.13
N SER A 490 -4.06 -17.63 6.13
CA SER A 490 -4.50 -18.28 4.90
C SER A 490 -4.39 -17.27 3.76
N ASP A 491 -4.06 -17.71 2.55
CA ASP A 491 -3.84 -16.81 1.41
C ASP A 491 -5.07 -15.95 1.08
N SER A 492 -6.26 -16.55 1.13
CA SER A 492 -7.53 -15.84 0.95
C SER A 492 -7.77 -14.79 2.05
N VAL A 493 -7.39 -15.11 3.30
CA VAL A 493 -7.50 -14.22 4.46
C VAL A 493 -6.50 -13.06 4.35
N PHE A 494 -5.26 -13.32 3.93
CA PHE A 494 -4.25 -12.29 3.68
C PHE A 494 -4.70 -11.32 2.59
N ILE A 495 -5.19 -11.83 1.46
CA ILE A 495 -5.67 -11.01 0.34
C ILE A 495 -6.89 -10.18 0.77
N LEU A 496 -7.82 -10.75 1.54
CA LEU A 496 -8.96 -10.01 2.09
C LEU A 496 -8.50 -8.86 3.00
N TRP A 497 -7.65 -9.14 3.99
CA TRP A 497 -7.21 -8.14 4.98
C TRP A 497 -6.23 -7.09 4.42
N THR A 498 -5.51 -7.37 3.33
CA THR A 498 -4.74 -6.34 2.63
C THR A 498 -5.61 -5.50 1.68
N CYS A 499 -6.38 -6.13 0.79
CA CYS A 499 -7.17 -5.40 -0.21
C CYS A 499 -8.37 -4.63 0.38
N LEU A 500 -8.99 -5.07 1.49
CA LEU A 500 -10.17 -4.41 2.06
C LEU A 500 -9.84 -3.01 2.61
N PRO A 501 -8.83 -2.80 3.46
CA PRO A 501 -8.39 -1.46 3.86
C PRO A 501 -7.97 -0.61 2.65
N THR A 502 -7.22 -1.16 1.69
CA THR A 502 -6.72 -0.35 0.56
C THR A 502 -7.86 0.15 -0.32
N LEU A 503 -8.90 -0.67 -0.53
CA LEU A 503 -10.15 -0.29 -1.19
C LEU A 503 -10.90 0.81 -0.41
N ILE A 504 -11.03 0.68 0.92
CA ILE A 504 -11.68 1.69 1.77
C ILE A 504 -10.94 3.03 1.67
N PHE A 505 -9.61 3.03 1.78
CA PHE A 505 -8.80 4.23 1.67
C PHE A 505 -8.82 4.84 0.25
N VAL A 506 -8.85 4.02 -0.80
CA VAL A 506 -9.07 4.49 -2.18
C VAL A 506 -10.44 5.14 -2.34
N ALA A 507 -11.51 4.58 -1.74
CA ALA A 507 -12.85 5.17 -1.78
C ALA A 507 -12.88 6.54 -1.06
N ILE A 508 -12.27 6.64 0.12
CA ILE A 508 -12.12 7.90 0.87
C ILE A 508 -11.31 8.93 0.07
N ALA A 509 -10.20 8.52 -0.57
CA ALA A 509 -9.40 9.39 -1.44
C ALA A 509 -10.21 9.93 -2.63
N VAL A 510 -11.03 9.09 -3.25
CA VAL A 510 -11.93 9.48 -4.36
C VAL A 510 -13.02 10.45 -3.86
N PHE A 511 -13.58 10.22 -2.67
CA PHE A 511 -14.58 11.10 -2.07
C PHE A 511 -14.03 12.51 -1.79
N TRP A 512 -12.88 12.62 -1.11
CA TRP A 512 -12.23 13.91 -0.88
C TRP A 512 -11.82 14.61 -2.19
N THR A 513 -11.38 13.85 -3.19
CA THR A 513 -11.11 14.38 -4.54
C THR A 513 -12.36 14.97 -5.20
N ARG A 514 -13.56 14.43 -4.95
CA ARG A 514 -14.81 15.01 -5.46
C ARG A 514 -15.21 16.29 -4.72
N ILE A 515 -15.07 16.36 -3.39
CA ILE A 515 -15.25 17.60 -2.63
C ILE A 515 -14.32 18.71 -3.16
N ASP A 516 -13.06 18.40 -3.43
CA ASP A 516 -12.09 19.33 -4.03
C ASP A 516 -12.54 19.88 -5.40
N ILE A 517 -13.00 19.02 -6.30
CA ILE A 517 -13.47 19.42 -7.63
C ILE A 517 -14.65 20.38 -7.52
N ASP A 518 -15.65 20.04 -6.69
CA ASP A 518 -16.84 20.89 -6.48
C ASP A 518 -16.48 22.22 -5.81
N ARG A 519 -15.61 22.21 -4.79
CA ARG A 519 -15.10 23.42 -4.12
C ARG A 519 -14.42 24.35 -5.10
N ARG A 520 -13.45 23.86 -5.88
CA ARG A 520 -12.70 24.66 -6.87
C ARG A 520 -13.59 25.24 -7.98
N ARG A 521 -14.58 24.48 -8.45
CA ARG A 521 -15.49 24.91 -9.52
C ARG A 521 -16.48 25.96 -9.04
N LEU A 522 -16.98 25.84 -7.81
CA LEU A 522 -17.98 26.76 -7.27
C LEU A 522 -17.36 28.05 -6.68
N ALA A 523 -16.10 28.02 -6.26
CA ALA A 523 -15.40 29.17 -5.67
C ALA A 523 -15.57 30.51 -6.41
N PRO A 524 -15.29 30.64 -7.73
CA PRO A 524 -15.41 31.93 -8.42
C PRO A 524 -16.86 32.44 -8.50
N PHE A 525 -17.84 31.54 -8.57
CA PHE A 525 -19.28 31.90 -8.62
C PHE A 525 -19.84 32.23 -7.23
N LEU A 526 -19.42 31.51 -6.18
CA LEU A 526 -19.82 31.77 -4.79
C LEU A 526 -19.19 33.05 -4.22
N LYS A 527 -18.00 33.46 -4.71
CA LYS A 527 -17.45 34.79 -4.40
C LYS A 527 -18.38 35.90 -4.88
N LEU A 528 -18.85 35.81 -6.13
CA LEU A 528 -19.74 36.78 -6.75
C LEU A 528 -21.12 36.88 -6.07
N THR A 529 -21.62 35.84 -5.39
CA THR A 529 -22.91 35.95 -4.64
C THR A 529 -22.75 36.54 -3.23
N VAL A 530 -21.52 36.70 -2.73
CA VAL A 530 -21.24 37.22 -1.37
C VAL A 530 -20.72 38.66 -1.41
N ALA A 531 -19.85 39.00 -2.37
CA ALA A 531 -19.16 40.28 -2.40
C ALA A 531 -19.06 40.86 -3.82
N LYS A 532 -18.78 42.17 -3.90
CA LYS A 532 -18.32 42.81 -5.15
C LYS A 532 -16.86 42.41 -5.36
N CYS A 533 -16.55 41.70 -6.45
CA CYS A 533 -15.20 41.23 -6.75
C CYS A 533 -14.61 41.97 -7.96
N ARG A 534 -13.30 42.20 -7.96
CA ARG A 534 -12.56 42.58 -9.17
C ARG A 534 -12.42 41.37 -10.10
N PHE A 535 -12.13 41.63 -11.38
CA PHE A 535 -12.02 40.59 -12.41
C PHE A 535 -11.07 39.44 -12.02
N GLN A 536 -9.88 39.77 -11.50
CA GLN A 536 -8.86 38.78 -11.12
C GLN A 536 -9.19 37.96 -9.85
N GLU A 537 -10.19 38.39 -9.07
CA GLU A 537 -10.60 37.73 -7.82
C GLU A 537 -11.71 36.69 -8.04
N SER A 538 -12.33 36.67 -9.22
CA SER A 538 -13.52 35.84 -9.52
C SER A 538 -13.60 35.42 -10.99
N LEU A 539 -13.90 36.33 -11.91
CA LEU A 539 -14.19 36.01 -13.32
C LEU A 539 -12.99 35.42 -14.08
N GLY A 540 -11.78 35.91 -13.82
CA GLY A 540 -10.53 35.34 -14.33
C GLY A 540 -9.94 34.21 -13.46
N LEU A 541 -10.60 33.81 -12.36
CA LEU A 541 -10.00 32.93 -11.35
C LEU A 541 -10.13 31.45 -11.71
N THR A 542 -9.11 30.92 -12.38
CA THR A 542 -9.03 29.50 -12.79
C THR A 542 -8.38 28.59 -11.73
N TYR A 543 -9.13 27.59 -11.26
CA TYR A 543 -8.61 26.51 -10.40
C TYR A 543 -8.68 25.10 -11.04
N MET A 544 -9.32 24.96 -12.21
CA MET A 544 -9.45 23.65 -12.87
C MET A 544 -8.15 23.17 -13.55
N ASN A 545 -7.41 24.09 -14.18
CA ASN A 545 -6.35 23.74 -15.14
C ASN A 545 -4.93 23.66 -14.54
N GLU A 546 -4.71 24.11 -13.30
CA GLU A 546 -3.38 24.25 -12.69
C GLU A 546 -2.90 23.02 -11.92
N PHE A 547 -1.58 22.81 -11.79
CA PHE A 547 -0.99 21.70 -11.03
C PHE A 547 -1.32 21.76 -9.52
N GLY A 548 -1.22 20.63 -8.80
CA GLY A 548 -1.73 20.47 -7.43
C GLY A 548 -1.22 21.53 -6.45
N LEU A 549 0.10 21.60 -6.29
CA LEU A 549 0.77 22.57 -5.40
C LEU A 549 0.52 24.02 -5.86
N ARG A 550 0.53 24.29 -7.17
CA ARG A 550 0.23 25.63 -7.72
C ARG A 550 -1.20 26.08 -7.39
N SER A 551 -2.18 25.19 -7.54
CA SER A 551 -3.57 25.45 -7.16
C SER A 551 -3.74 25.68 -5.65
N ALA A 552 -2.95 25.02 -4.80
CA ALA A 552 -2.95 25.25 -3.36
C ALA A 552 -2.33 26.61 -3.01
N GLY A 553 -1.15 26.93 -3.55
CA GLY A 553 -0.50 28.24 -3.36
C GLY A 553 -1.32 29.41 -3.91
N LYS A 554 -2.01 29.22 -5.05
CA LYS A 554 -2.96 30.20 -5.61
C LYS A 554 -4.18 30.38 -4.70
N ALA A 555 -4.72 29.30 -4.13
CA ALA A 555 -5.80 29.39 -3.17
C ALA A 555 -5.39 30.17 -1.89
N ILE A 556 -4.18 29.92 -1.35
CA ILE A 556 -3.62 30.72 -0.24
C ILE A 556 -3.50 32.21 -0.65
N LYS A 557 -2.92 32.50 -1.83
CA LYS A 557 -2.73 33.88 -2.32
C LYS A 557 -4.04 34.65 -2.48
N HIS A 558 -5.13 33.99 -2.87
CA HIS A 558 -6.47 34.58 -3.00
C HIS A 558 -7.37 34.34 -1.75
N GLN A 559 -6.78 33.95 -0.62
CA GLN A 559 -7.42 33.70 0.69
C GLN A 559 -8.58 32.68 0.66
N ASP A 560 -8.60 31.79 -0.33
CA ASP A 560 -9.61 30.75 -0.53
C ASP A 560 -9.35 29.53 0.37
N TRP A 561 -9.39 29.73 1.69
CA TRP A 561 -9.13 28.69 2.70
C TRP A 561 -9.94 27.40 2.49
N ALA A 562 -11.22 27.51 2.14
CA ALA A 562 -12.06 26.33 1.84
C ALA A 562 -11.55 25.50 0.65
N VAL A 563 -10.95 26.15 -0.35
CA VAL A 563 -10.35 25.51 -1.53
C VAL A 563 -8.98 24.94 -1.17
N PHE A 564 -8.14 25.70 -0.47
CA PHE A 564 -6.82 25.25 -0.01
C PHE A 564 -6.90 23.99 0.89
N LEU A 565 -7.85 23.98 1.84
CA LEU A 565 -8.04 22.85 2.76
C LEU A 565 -8.59 21.63 2.03
N ALA A 566 -9.59 21.78 1.15
CA ALA A 566 -10.08 20.68 0.32
C ALA A 566 -8.98 20.11 -0.61
N LYS A 567 -8.13 20.99 -1.17
CA LYS A 567 -6.93 20.62 -1.94
C LYS A 567 -5.97 19.77 -1.10
N SER A 568 -5.68 20.20 0.13
CA SER A 568 -4.73 19.53 1.02
C SER A 568 -5.27 18.18 1.52
N THR A 569 -6.55 18.12 1.93
CA THR A 569 -7.22 16.85 2.27
C THR A 569 -7.22 15.87 1.09
N ALA A 570 -7.50 16.36 -0.13
CA ALA A 570 -7.45 15.51 -1.32
C ALA A 570 -6.03 15.01 -1.62
N MET A 571 -4.99 15.82 -1.43
CA MET A 571 -3.60 15.37 -1.61
C MET A 571 -3.18 14.33 -0.56
N LEU A 572 -3.45 14.58 0.72
CA LEU A 572 -3.17 13.63 1.81
C LEU A 572 -3.94 12.31 1.64
N GLY A 573 -5.20 12.37 1.19
CA GLY A 573 -6.02 11.18 0.96
C GLY A 573 -5.42 10.21 -0.07
N TRP A 574 -4.63 10.69 -1.03
CA TRP A 574 -3.94 9.81 -2.00
C TRP A 574 -2.70 9.11 -1.43
N LEU A 575 -2.20 9.51 -0.26
CA LEU A 575 -1.07 8.83 0.41
C LEU A 575 -1.52 7.60 1.21
N MET A 576 -2.78 7.58 1.69
CA MET A 576 -3.29 6.49 2.54
C MET A 576 -3.09 5.08 1.92
N PRO A 577 -3.42 4.84 0.64
CA PRO A 577 -3.31 3.50 0.05
C PRO A 577 -1.85 3.03 -0.14
N ILE A 578 -0.87 3.92 0.01
CA ILE A 578 0.55 3.59 -0.06
C ILE A 578 0.99 2.96 1.28
N PHE A 579 0.59 3.56 2.41
CA PHE A 579 0.92 3.08 3.76
C PHE A 579 0.09 1.88 4.23
N THR A 580 -0.81 1.35 3.40
CA THR A 580 -1.48 0.08 3.64
C THR A 580 -0.69 -1.14 3.14
N ALA A 581 0.32 -0.95 2.27
CA ALA A 581 1.03 -2.04 1.58
C ALA A 581 1.86 -2.98 2.48
N GLY A 582 2.20 -2.55 3.70
CA GLY A 582 2.79 -3.40 4.73
C GLY A 582 2.10 -3.21 6.09
N LEU A 583 0.80 -2.87 6.07
CA LEU A 583 -0.02 -2.75 7.27
C LEU A 583 -0.13 -4.09 8.00
N PHE A 584 0.01 -5.21 7.27
CA PHE A 584 0.10 -6.56 7.82
C PHE A 584 1.41 -7.23 7.37
N ALA A 585 1.94 -8.11 8.22
CA ALA A 585 3.10 -8.95 7.95
C ALA A 585 2.86 -10.38 8.47
N ILE A 586 3.58 -11.36 7.93
CA ILE A 586 3.56 -12.73 8.47
C ILE A 586 4.67 -12.86 9.50
N THR A 587 4.27 -13.22 10.72
CA THR A 587 5.15 -13.55 11.84
C THR A 587 4.94 -15.00 12.22
N GLN A 588 6.01 -15.79 12.25
CA GLN A 588 5.96 -17.08 12.92
C GLN A 588 5.81 -16.85 14.44
N ILE A 589 4.93 -17.60 15.09
CA ILE A 589 4.77 -17.62 16.56
C ILE A 589 5.01 -19.06 17.00
N SER A 590 5.88 -19.27 17.98
CA SER A 590 6.07 -20.59 18.61
C SER A 590 4.83 -20.98 19.42
N GLN A 591 4.40 -22.23 19.26
CA GLN A 591 3.45 -22.90 20.13
C GLN A 591 4.04 -24.23 20.58
N THR A 592 3.82 -24.57 21.85
CA THR A 592 4.22 -25.86 22.41
C THR A 592 3.03 -26.80 22.41
N ALA A 593 3.05 -27.86 21.59
CA ALA A 593 2.08 -28.94 21.73
C ALA A 593 2.59 -29.96 22.75
N LYS A 594 1.66 -30.49 23.56
CA LYS A 594 1.93 -31.62 24.47
C LYS A 594 1.49 -32.91 23.77
N LEU A 595 2.39 -33.87 23.72
CA LEU A 595 2.20 -35.19 23.12
C LEU A 595 2.48 -36.28 24.15
N GLN A 596 2.12 -37.51 23.82
CA GLN A 596 2.42 -38.69 24.63
C GLN A 596 3.15 -39.73 23.79
N LEU A 597 4.24 -40.24 24.34
CA LEU A 597 4.97 -41.39 23.82
C LEU A 597 4.51 -42.65 24.59
N GLN A 598 4.29 -43.74 23.86
CA GLN A 598 4.05 -45.07 24.41
C GLN A 598 5.31 -45.92 24.25
N PRO A 599 5.79 -46.60 25.30
CA PRO A 599 6.87 -47.58 25.18
C PRO A 599 6.38 -48.83 24.43
N GLN A 600 7.15 -49.24 23.44
CA GLN A 600 6.96 -50.46 22.64
C GLN A 600 7.79 -51.64 23.16
N THR A 601 8.83 -51.40 23.97
CA THR A 601 9.65 -52.44 24.60
C THR A 601 9.84 -52.25 26.10
N GLU A 602 9.77 -53.35 26.83
CA GLU A 602 10.15 -53.52 28.24
C GLU A 602 11.52 -54.22 28.30
N PHE A 603 12.42 -53.79 29.19
CA PHE A 603 13.68 -54.49 29.44
C PHE A 603 13.47 -55.61 30.48
N LYS A 604 14.10 -56.78 30.29
CA LYS A 604 13.94 -57.92 31.21
C LYS A 604 15.25 -58.64 31.50
N SER A 605 15.34 -59.16 32.72
CA SER A 605 16.50 -59.93 33.22
C SER A 605 16.75 -61.19 32.39
N THR A 606 18.02 -61.54 32.16
CA THR A 606 18.40 -62.72 31.39
C THR A 606 19.59 -63.46 32.01
N THR A 607 19.53 -64.78 32.00
CA THR A 607 20.61 -65.68 32.42
C THR A 607 21.40 -66.27 31.24
N LYS A 608 21.09 -65.83 30.01
CA LYS A 608 21.82 -66.20 28.79
C LYS A 608 23.04 -65.30 28.60
N SER A 609 24.11 -65.86 28.05
CA SER A 609 25.27 -65.07 27.58
C SER A 609 24.84 -64.00 26.58
N LEU A 610 25.32 -62.77 26.76
CA LEU A 610 25.17 -61.66 25.81
C LEU A 610 26.36 -61.57 24.83
N SER A 611 27.18 -62.63 24.72
CA SER A 611 28.29 -62.75 23.77
C SER A 611 27.88 -62.58 22.29
N THR A 612 26.60 -62.76 21.95
CA THR A 612 26.02 -62.51 20.62
C THR A 612 25.07 -61.31 20.59
N ALA A 613 25.15 -60.40 21.58
CA ALA A 613 24.33 -59.19 21.64
C ALA A 613 24.95 -57.99 20.89
N ILE A 614 26.25 -58.08 20.55
CA ILE A 614 27.01 -57.06 19.81
C ILE A 614 27.91 -57.76 18.78
N ASP A 615 27.84 -57.31 17.52
CA ASP A 615 28.80 -57.70 16.48
C ASP A 615 30.02 -56.76 16.45
N THR A 616 31.15 -57.25 15.95
CA THR A 616 32.38 -56.45 15.75
C THR A 616 32.15 -55.19 14.90
N ALA A 617 31.14 -55.17 14.03
CA ALA A 617 30.72 -53.98 13.29
C ALA A 617 30.21 -52.85 14.20
N ILE A 618 29.45 -53.18 15.26
CA ILE A 618 28.95 -52.19 16.24
C ILE A 618 30.10 -51.67 17.12
N VAL A 619 31.03 -52.56 17.52
CA VAL A 619 32.25 -52.17 18.25
C VAL A 619 33.06 -51.15 17.44
N ASN A 620 33.29 -51.42 16.15
CA ASN A 620 33.93 -50.47 15.23
C ASN A 620 33.18 -49.12 15.15
N GLN A 621 31.85 -49.16 15.01
CA GLN A 621 31.00 -47.99 14.80
C GLN A 621 30.86 -47.07 16.04
N VAL A 622 31.01 -47.61 17.25
CA VAL A 622 30.71 -46.90 18.52
C VAL A 622 31.97 -46.59 19.35
N LEU A 623 32.99 -47.45 19.31
CA LEU A 623 34.22 -47.30 20.12
C LEU A 623 35.45 -46.91 19.30
N LEU A 624 35.62 -47.41 18.08
CA LEU A 624 36.87 -47.27 17.31
C LEU A 624 36.86 -46.14 16.27
N GLN A 625 35.69 -45.67 15.83
CA GLN A 625 35.57 -44.47 14.97
C GLN A 625 35.68 -43.18 15.79
N GLU A 626 36.49 -42.22 15.31
CA GLU A 626 36.61 -40.87 15.88
C GLU A 626 35.26 -40.16 16.03
N THR A 627 34.38 -40.33 15.02
CA THR A 627 32.99 -39.86 15.05
C THR A 627 32.06 -41.06 15.27
N PRO A 628 31.66 -41.36 16.52
CA PRO A 628 30.82 -42.52 16.81
C PRO A 628 29.43 -42.34 16.20
N LYS A 629 28.82 -43.44 15.75
CA LYS A 629 27.42 -43.46 15.30
C LYS A 629 26.64 -44.46 16.13
N TYR A 630 25.72 -43.96 16.95
CA TYR A 630 24.91 -44.82 17.80
C TYR A 630 23.81 -45.55 17.00
N PRO A 631 23.60 -46.85 17.22
CA PRO A 631 22.38 -47.54 16.81
C PRO A 631 21.13 -46.87 17.41
N ARG A 632 19.95 -47.13 16.81
CA ARG A 632 18.69 -46.63 17.36
C ARG A 632 18.55 -47.03 18.84
N TRP A 633 17.95 -46.13 19.62
CA TRP A 633 17.61 -46.32 21.03
C TRP A 633 18.81 -46.50 21.99
N THR A 634 20.00 -46.07 21.58
CA THR A 634 21.16 -45.94 22.49
C THR A 634 21.85 -44.59 22.31
N TRP A 635 22.50 -44.12 23.36
CA TRP A 635 23.44 -42.99 23.30
C TRP A 635 24.51 -43.19 24.38
N GLU A 636 25.78 -43.06 24.01
CA GLU A 636 26.93 -43.37 24.87
C GLU A 636 26.73 -44.62 25.74
N ASP A 637 26.47 -44.45 27.04
CA ASP A 637 26.33 -45.52 28.04
C ASP A 637 24.88 -45.73 28.54
N VAL A 638 23.87 -45.18 27.85
CA VAL A 638 22.43 -45.41 28.11
C VAL A 638 21.71 -46.11 26.96
N ALA A 639 20.80 -47.03 27.31
CA ALA A 639 19.85 -47.70 26.44
C ALA A 639 18.41 -47.24 26.77
N LEU A 640 17.76 -46.61 25.80
CA LEU A 640 16.39 -46.11 25.88
C LEU A 640 15.38 -47.18 25.45
N PRO A 641 14.15 -47.24 25.96
CA PRO A 641 13.09 -48.08 25.40
C PRO A 641 12.77 -47.67 23.95
N GLU A 642 12.30 -48.60 23.12
CA GLU A 642 11.65 -48.23 21.86
C GLU A 642 10.35 -47.48 22.18
N VAL A 643 10.08 -46.36 21.50
CA VAL A 643 8.88 -45.54 21.74
C VAL A 643 8.15 -45.16 20.45
N SER A 644 6.84 -44.95 20.56
CA SER A 644 5.95 -44.52 19.47
C SER A 644 4.98 -43.43 19.92
N LEU A 645 4.55 -42.55 19.01
CA LEU A 645 3.49 -41.56 19.29
C LEU A 645 2.14 -42.26 19.55
N ALA A 646 1.57 -42.03 20.74
CA ALA A 646 0.39 -42.73 21.26
C ALA A 646 -0.89 -42.46 20.47
N ASP A 647 -1.25 -41.19 20.35
CA ASP A 647 -2.37 -40.65 19.58
C ASP A 647 -1.89 -39.34 18.94
N HIS A 648 -2.10 -39.17 17.64
CA HIS A 648 -1.69 -37.98 16.90
C HIS A 648 -2.75 -37.59 15.85
N PRO A 649 -3.01 -36.28 15.62
CA PRO A 649 -3.88 -35.84 14.53
C PRO A 649 -3.33 -36.27 13.16
N LYS A 650 -4.21 -36.38 12.15
CA LYS A 650 -3.86 -36.79 10.77
C LYS A 650 -2.86 -35.88 10.03
N GLU A 651 -2.49 -34.77 10.63
CA GLU A 651 -1.56 -33.75 10.10
C GLU A 651 -0.12 -33.96 10.62
N TRP A 652 0.13 -35.05 11.34
CA TRP A 652 1.42 -35.43 11.93
C TRP A 652 1.97 -36.71 11.26
N PRO A 653 3.31 -36.92 11.25
CA PRO A 653 4.36 -36.10 11.87
C PRO A 653 4.61 -34.78 11.11
N LEU A 654 4.93 -33.72 11.87
CA LEU A 654 5.43 -32.47 11.30
C LEU A 654 6.89 -32.68 10.83
N PRO A 655 7.27 -32.26 9.62
CA PRO A 655 8.64 -32.39 9.13
C PRO A 655 9.58 -31.36 9.78
N LYS A 656 10.84 -31.74 10.00
CA LYS A 656 11.92 -30.92 10.58
C LYS A 656 11.63 -30.31 11.96
N THR A 657 10.79 -30.94 12.78
CA THR A 657 10.54 -30.50 14.16
C THR A 657 11.21 -31.41 15.19
N GLN A 658 11.57 -30.84 16.35
CA GLN A 658 12.20 -31.54 17.47
C GLN A 658 11.15 -31.83 18.56
N LEU A 659 11.09 -33.09 18.98
CA LEU A 659 10.27 -33.58 20.09
C LEU A 659 11.14 -33.75 21.34
N ILE A 660 10.85 -33.03 22.41
CA ILE A 660 11.57 -33.05 23.67
C ILE A 660 10.83 -33.96 24.66
N SER A 661 11.52 -34.89 25.33
CA SER A 661 10.93 -35.80 26.32
C SER A 661 11.97 -36.29 27.33
N ASP A 662 11.55 -36.47 28.58
CA ASP A 662 12.32 -37.13 29.63
C ASP A 662 11.95 -38.62 29.63
N ILE A 663 12.90 -39.49 29.27
CA ILE A 663 12.66 -40.92 29.08
C ILE A 663 13.48 -41.74 30.08
N PRO A 664 12.89 -42.70 30.82
CA PRO A 664 13.64 -43.61 31.67
C PRO A 664 14.47 -44.56 30.80
N ALA A 665 15.78 -44.60 31.04
CA ALA A 665 16.75 -45.43 30.33
C ALA A 665 17.49 -46.36 31.29
N LEU A 666 18.03 -47.47 30.79
CA LEU A 666 18.93 -48.34 31.54
C LEU A 666 20.39 -48.09 31.15
N ARG A 667 21.29 -48.15 32.14
CA ARG A 667 22.75 -48.10 31.94
C ARG A 667 23.45 -49.17 32.76
N ALA A 668 24.52 -49.74 32.21
CA ALA A 668 25.43 -50.58 32.97
C ALA A 668 26.38 -49.68 33.79
N ALA A 669 26.46 -49.92 35.10
CA ALA A 669 27.27 -49.15 36.03
C ALA A 669 28.18 -50.08 36.85
N LEU A 670 29.46 -49.73 36.93
CA LEU A 670 30.44 -50.40 37.78
C LEU A 670 30.64 -49.61 39.07
N THR A 671 30.22 -50.17 40.20
CA THR A 671 30.56 -49.66 41.54
C THR A 671 31.91 -50.25 41.93
N CYS A 672 32.94 -49.42 42.13
CA CYS A 672 34.31 -49.93 42.32
C CYS A 672 35.14 -49.21 43.38
N GLU A 673 35.97 -49.99 44.06
CA GLU A 673 37.09 -49.56 44.92
C GLU A 673 38.41 -49.70 44.11
N THR A 674 39.39 -48.81 44.33
CA THR A 674 40.69 -48.85 43.62
C THR A 674 41.81 -49.25 44.58
N LEU A 675 42.63 -50.22 44.18
CA LEU A 675 43.82 -50.67 44.88
C LEU A 675 45.06 -50.41 44.01
N THR A 676 46.08 -49.74 44.53
CA THR A 676 47.35 -49.51 43.82
C THR A 676 48.49 -50.24 44.54
N LEU A 677 49.36 -50.88 43.76
CA LEU A 677 50.46 -51.71 44.24
C LEU A 677 51.77 -51.18 43.65
N THR A 678 52.74 -50.89 44.52
CA THR A 678 54.05 -50.36 44.12
C THR A 678 55.13 -51.43 44.20
N GLY A 679 55.90 -51.56 43.11
CA GLY A 679 57.00 -52.53 43.01
C GLY A 679 56.55 -53.99 42.82
N SER A 680 57.53 -54.89 42.78
CA SER A 680 57.43 -56.28 42.29
C SER A 680 56.53 -57.26 43.07
N GLN A 681 55.63 -56.80 43.95
CA GLN A 681 54.62 -57.67 44.57
C GLN A 681 53.50 -58.03 43.58
N GLY A 682 52.98 -57.05 42.84
CA GLY A 682 51.85 -57.25 41.92
C GLY A 682 52.20 -58.10 40.69
N SER A 683 53.42 -58.00 40.16
CA SER A 683 53.81 -58.69 38.91
C SER A 683 53.85 -60.22 39.03
N LYS A 684 53.89 -60.75 40.25
CA LYS A 684 53.87 -62.20 40.56
C LYS A 684 52.48 -62.76 40.81
N TRP A 685 51.45 -61.92 40.82
CA TRP A 685 50.07 -62.37 41.04
C TRP A 685 49.56 -63.21 39.86
N GLN A 686 48.61 -64.10 40.17
CA GLN A 686 47.94 -64.96 39.19
C GLN A 686 46.44 -64.73 39.23
N CYS A 687 45.85 -64.46 38.08
CA CYS A 687 44.43 -64.17 37.91
C CYS A 687 43.77 -65.14 36.92
N VAL A 688 42.46 -65.31 37.05
CA VAL A 688 41.62 -66.02 36.09
C VAL A 688 40.95 -64.96 35.19
N PRO A 689 41.27 -64.89 33.88
CA PRO A 689 40.62 -63.94 32.98
C PRO A 689 39.11 -64.20 32.89
N VAL A 690 38.29 -63.18 32.63
CA VAL A 690 36.83 -63.38 32.47
C VAL A 690 36.52 -64.38 31.35
N ALA A 691 37.25 -64.32 30.23
CA ALA A 691 37.07 -65.21 29.08
C ALA A 691 37.76 -66.59 29.21
N GLY A 692 38.27 -67.00 30.38
CA GLY A 692 39.03 -68.26 30.49
C GLY A 692 39.07 -68.92 31.87
N THR A 693 39.31 -70.23 31.88
CA THR A 693 39.19 -71.09 33.08
C THR A 693 40.51 -71.38 33.80
N LYS A 694 41.65 -70.97 33.24
CA LYS A 694 43.00 -71.23 33.79
C LYS A 694 43.58 -69.95 34.39
N LYS A 695 44.21 -70.08 35.56
CA LYS A 695 45.04 -69.02 36.16
C LYS A 695 46.22 -68.70 35.24
N GLN A 696 46.48 -67.41 35.03
CA GLN A 696 47.63 -66.90 34.28
C GLN A 696 48.36 -65.86 35.15
N PRO A 697 49.70 -65.73 35.06
CA PRO A 697 50.40 -64.62 35.67
C PRO A 697 50.04 -63.30 34.97
N ILE A 698 50.03 -62.20 35.73
CA ILE A 698 49.65 -60.87 35.22
C ILE A 698 50.72 -60.30 34.26
N CYS A 699 51.99 -60.60 34.51
CA CYS A 699 53.12 -60.30 33.62
C CYS A 699 53.71 -61.60 33.06
N LYS A 700 54.01 -61.66 31.77
CA LYS A 700 54.63 -62.84 31.11
C LYS A 700 55.95 -62.45 30.46
N GLY A 701 57.06 -63.02 30.93
CA GLY A 701 58.38 -62.84 30.29
C GLY A 701 58.77 -61.37 30.13
N ASP A 702 59.13 -60.99 28.91
CA ASP A 702 59.68 -59.68 28.55
C ASP A 702 58.61 -58.61 28.23
N GLN A 703 57.35 -58.84 28.64
CA GLN A 703 56.26 -57.86 28.47
C GLN A 703 56.48 -56.64 29.37
N ALA A 704 56.53 -55.43 28.77
CA ALA A 704 56.67 -54.17 29.50
C ALA A 704 55.37 -53.74 30.21
N TYR A 705 54.21 -54.13 29.68
CA TYR A 705 52.89 -53.66 30.11
C TYR A 705 51.92 -54.81 30.35
N THR A 706 50.90 -54.55 31.17
CA THR A 706 49.82 -55.50 31.45
C THR A 706 48.46 -54.81 31.47
N GLY A 707 47.43 -55.51 30.98
CA GLY A 707 46.04 -55.09 31.01
C GLY A 707 45.13 -56.31 30.95
N LEU A 708 44.40 -56.61 32.03
CA LEU A 708 43.66 -57.86 32.19
C LEU A 708 42.36 -57.67 32.99
N VAL A 709 41.22 -58.07 32.42
CA VAL A 709 39.95 -58.23 33.14
C VAL A 709 39.85 -59.65 33.68
N ALA A 710 39.82 -59.77 35.01
CA ALA A 710 39.79 -61.03 35.73
C ALA A 710 38.53 -61.21 36.58
N SER A 711 37.98 -62.42 36.57
CA SER A 711 36.88 -62.84 37.46
C SER A 711 37.38 -63.11 38.89
N SER A 712 38.65 -63.49 39.04
CA SER A 712 39.30 -63.62 40.34
C SER A 712 40.82 -63.49 40.25
N CYS A 713 41.46 -62.97 41.29
CA CYS A 713 42.91 -62.88 41.43
C CYS A 713 43.35 -63.49 42.77
N ALA A 714 44.51 -64.15 42.78
CA ALA A 714 45.10 -64.64 44.02
C ALA A 714 45.40 -63.49 44.99
N GLN A 715 45.16 -63.70 46.29
CA GLN A 715 45.32 -62.72 47.39
C GLN A 715 44.23 -61.64 47.51
N LEU A 716 43.24 -61.56 46.61
CA LEU A 716 42.10 -60.63 46.73
C LEU A 716 40.83 -61.31 47.27
N THR A 717 39.89 -60.53 47.79
CA THR A 717 38.66 -61.01 48.41
C THR A 717 37.54 -61.22 47.39
N SER A 718 36.70 -62.25 47.60
CA SER A 718 35.53 -62.55 46.75
C SER A 718 34.33 -61.61 47.00
N LYS A 719 34.59 -60.35 47.36
CA LYS A 719 33.58 -59.28 47.53
C LYS A 719 33.17 -58.66 46.20
N PHE A 720 34.02 -58.80 45.18
CA PHE A 720 33.87 -58.18 43.86
C PHE A 720 33.80 -59.24 42.76
N SER A 721 32.88 -59.07 41.82
CA SER A 721 32.74 -59.97 40.65
C SER A 721 33.74 -59.69 39.53
N LEU A 722 34.32 -58.48 39.50
CA LEU A 722 35.23 -58.03 38.45
C LEU A 722 36.48 -57.36 39.02
N ASN A 723 37.63 -57.69 38.42
CA ASN A 723 38.93 -57.16 38.77
C ASN A 723 39.58 -56.66 37.46
N TYR A 724 39.65 -55.35 37.25
CA TYR A 724 40.38 -54.79 36.12
C TYR A 724 41.80 -54.47 36.58
N VAL A 725 42.80 -55.17 36.05
CA VAL A 725 44.22 -54.96 36.38
C VAL A 725 44.92 -54.28 35.21
N TRP A 726 45.75 -53.27 35.49
CA TRP A 726 46.65 -52.70 34.48
C TRP A 726 47.92 -52.13 35.12
N GLY A 727 48.98 -51.93 34.33
CA GLY A 727 50.21 -51.29 34.80
C GLY A 727 51.44 -51.57 33.94
N SER A 728 52.61 -51.23 34.48
CA SER A 728 53.91 -51.68 33.97
C SER A 728 54.36 -52.94 34.72
N CYS A 729 55.07 -53.81 34.01
CA CYS A 729 55.68 -55.03 34.54
C CYS A 729 57.17 -54.86 34.92
N ASP A 730 57.71 -53.64 34.78
CA ASP A 730 59.10 -53.31 35.11
C ASP A 730 59.40 -53.47 36.61
N SER A 731 60.68 -53.53 36.98
CA SER A 731 61.11 -53.72 38.38
C SER A 731 60.67 -52.60 39.34
N GLU A 732 60.49 -51.39 38.82
CA GLU A 732 59.97 -50.21 39.54
C GLU A 732 58.51 -49.88 39.14
N GLY A 733 57.86 -50.75 38.39
CA GLY A 733 56.49 -50.56 37.88
C GLY A 733 55.44 -50.44 38.99
N MET A 734 54.35 -49.75 38.66
CA MET A 734 53.10 -49.72 39.42
C MET A 734 52.07 -50.61 38.72
N ILE A 735 51.33 -51.40 39.50
CA ILE A 735 50.17 -52.16 39.04
C ILE A 735 48.94 -51.69 39.83
N SER A 736 47.89 -51.34 39.10
CA SER A 736 46.61 -50.89 39.63
C SER A 736 45.55 -51.96 39.42
N VAL A 737 44.64 -52.08 40.38
CA VAL A 737 43.49 -52.98 40.34
C VAL A 737 42.22 -52.19 40.68
N LEU A 738 41.28 -52.13 39.76
CA LEU A 738 39.94 -51.61 40.00
C LEU A 738 39.00 -52.78 40.29
N LEU A 739 38.57 -52.85 41.56
CA LEU A 739 37.71 -53.89 42.12
C LEU A 739 36.25 -53.46 41.98
N CYS A 740 35.52 -54.07 41.05
CA CYS A 740 34.18 -53.64 40.65
C CYS A 740 33.10 -54.70 40.92
N ASN A 741 31.91 -54.22 41.27
CA ASN A 741 30.65 -54.94 41.11
C ASN A 741 29.80 -54.29 40.02
N GLN A 742 29.26 -55.12 39.14
CA GLN A 742 28.38 -54.69 38.05
C GLN A 742 26.95 -54.53 38.57
N THR A 743 26.30 -53.44 38.19
CA THR A 743 24.90 -53.11 38.52
C THR A 743 24.22 -52.49 37.31
N ILE A 744 22.97 -52.87 37.03
CA ILE A 744 22.14 -52.15 36.05
C ILE A 744 21.37 -51.07 36.80
N MET A 745 21.46 -49.83 36.30
CA MET A 745 20.84 -48.67 36.90
C MET A 745 19.82 -48.09 35.92
N GLU A 746 18.67 -47.71 36.44
CA GLU A 746 17.65 -46.92 35.74
C GLU A 746 17.90 -45.43 36.02
N VAL A 747 17.75 -44.58 35.00
CA VAL A 747 17.97 -43.13 35.10
C VAL A 747 17.14 -42.40 34.05
N ASP A 748 16.59 -41.23 34.37
CA ASP A 748 15.89 -40.41 33.38
C ASP A 748 16.89 -39.70 32.48
N VAL A 749 16.62 -39.67 31.18
CA VAL A 749 17.44 -38.97 30.18
C VAL A 749 16.57 -37.97 29.45
N HIS A 750 16.93 -36.69 29.59
CA HIS A 750 16.36 -35.61 28.80
C HIS A 750 16.85 -35.77 27.36
N THR A 751 15.93 -36.08 26.45
CA THR A 751 16.23 -36.44 25.07
C THR A 751 15.44 -35.60 24.09
N THR A 752 16.03 -35.37 22.92
CA THR A 752 15.36 -34.72 21.80
C THR A 752 15.34 -35.66 20.60
N PHE A 753 14.20 -35.73 19.90
CA PHE A 753 13.98 -36.64 18.77
C PHE A 753 13.51 -35.88 17.54
N HIS A 754 13.89 -36.36 16.36
CA HIS A 754 13.24 -35.97 15.11
C HIS A 754 11.83 -36.59 15.04
N THR A 755 10.81 -35.77 14.79
CA THR A 755 9.40 -36.21 14.72
C THR A 755 9.10 -37.18 13.59
N GLU A 756 9.86 -37.12 12.49
CA GLU A 756 9.60 -37.91 11.28
C GLU A 756 9.87 -39.41 11.48
N ASP A 757 10.89 -39.77 12.27
CA ASP A 757 11.32 -41.16 12.44
C ASP A 757 11.71 -41.58 13.87
N LEU A 758 11.57 -40.68 14.85
CA LEU A 758 11.93 -40.86 16.26
C LEU A 758 13.38 -41.31 16.50
N ARG A 759 14.34 -40.82 15.69
CA ARG A 759 15.77 -40.86 16.06
C ARG A 759 16.13 -39.72 17.02
N ILE A 760 17.10 -39.99 17.89
CA ILE A 760 17.74 -39.00 18.75
C ILE A 760 18.43 -37.95 17.86
N ASP A 761 18.22 -36.66 18.14
CA ASP A 761 18.90 -35.58 17.42
C ASP A 761 20.34 -35.43 17.92
N THR A 762 21.31 -35.76 17.06
CA THR A 762 22.74 -35.73 17.42
C THR A 762 23.30 -34.32 17.59
N ASN A 763 22.54 -33.27 17.27
CA ASN A 763 22.93 -31.87 17.50
C ASN A 763 22.62 -31.40 18.93
N ALA A 764 21.75 -32.11 19.65
CA ALA A 764 21.29 -31.78 21.00
C ALA A 764 21.53 -32.96 21.94
N ILE A 765 22.74 -32.98 22.53
CA ILE A 765 23.27 -34.08 23.35
C ILE A 765 22.28 -34.48 24.46
N PRO A 766 21.87 -35.77 24.54
CA PRO A 766 21.08 -36.29 25.64
C PRO A 766 21.69 -36.01 27.03
N ILE A 767 20.87 -35.47 27.95
CA ILE A 767 21.32 -35.10 29.30
C ILE A 767 20.78 -36.13 30.31
N ILE A 768 21.69 -36.89 30.92
CA ILE A 768 21.36 -37.89 31.94
C ILE A 768 21.12 -37.20 33.29
N ASN A 769 19.93 -37.36 33.88
CA ASN A 769 19.60 -36.83 35.19
C ASN A 769 20.15 -37.74 36.31
N THR A 770 21.41 -37.54 36.70
CA THR A 770 22.08 -38.32 37.76
C THR A 770 21.36 -38.31 39.11
N THR A 771 20.41 -37.39 39.36
CA THR A 771 19.64 -37.35 40.61
C THR A 771 18.48 -38.34 40.65
N SER A 772 18.01 -38.86 39.51
CA SER A 772 16.99 -39.91 39.46
C SER A 772 17.55 -41.33 39.37
N GLN A 773 18.88 -41.47 39.35
CA GLN A 773 19.54 -42.77 39.20
C GLN A 773 19.20 -43.72 40.35
N ARG A 774 18.61 -44.88 40.02
CA ARG A 774 18.26 -45.95 40.96
C ARG A 774 18.74 -47.32 40.47
N PRO A 775 19.00 -48.31 41.35
CA PRO A 775 19.17 -49.70 40.93
C PRO A 775 17.92 -50.19 40.20
N SER A 776 18.09 -50.98 39.15
CA SER A 776 16.99 -51.59 38.39
C SER A 776 16.77 -53.06 38.83
N ASP A 777 15.53 -53.54 38.75
CA ASP A 777 15.19 -54.96 38.94
C ASP A 777 15.68 -55.86 37.77
N VAL A 778 16.26 -55.26 36.72
CA VAL A 778 16.80 -55.96 35.55
C VAL A 778 18.22 -56.47 35.82
N GLU A 779 18.41 -57.79 35.76
CA GLU A 779 19.71 -58.46 35.94
C GLU A 779 20.22 -59.09 34.64
N ALA A 780 21.49 -58.85 34.28
CA ALA A 780 22.16 -59.50 33.15
C ALA A 780 23.69 -59.48 33.32
N ASP A 781 24.39 -60.48 32.78
CA ASP A 781 25.86 -60.51 32.73
C ASP A 781 26.40 -59.78 31.48
N ILE A 782 26.74 -58.49 31.66
CA ILE A 782 27.34 -57.67 30.60
C ILE A 782 28.80 -58.08 30.32
N THR A 783 29.45 -58.82 31.20
CA THR A 783 30.86 -59.23 31.04
C THR A 783 31.03 -60.26 29.93
N SER A 784 30.01 -61.09 29.71
CA SER A 784 29.91 -62.03 28.58
C SER A 784 29.99 -61.37 27.19
N VAL A 785 29.73 -60.06 27.11
CA VAL A 785 29.82 -59.26 25.88
C VAL A 785 31.28 -59.04 25.44
N TYR A 786 32.25 -59.14 26.36
CA TYR A 786 33.65 -58.82 26.07
C TYR A 786 34.29 -59.76 25.03
N SER A 787 33.72 -60.94 24.77
CA SER A 787 34.16 -61.80 23.65
C SER A 787 33.99 -61.15 22.27
N ALA A 788 33.07 -60.18 22.12
CA ALA A 788 32.92 -59.41 20.88
C ALA A 788 34.11 -58.46 20.60
N LEU A 789 35.08 -58.39 21.51
CA LEU A 789 36.31 -57.61 21.38
C LEU A 789 37.54 -58.46 21.00
N ASP A 790 37.42 -59.80 20.96
CA ASP A 790 38.60 -60.69 20.89
C ASP A 790 39.44 -60.51 19.61
N ASP A 791 38.81 -60.10 18.51
CA ASP A 791 39.45 -59.78 17.22
C ASP A 791 40.04 -58.34 17.16
N VAL A 792 39.75 -57.47 18.13
CA VAL A 792 40.07 -56.02 18.04
C VAL A 792 41.56 -55.78 18.25
N GLY A 793 42.31 -55.58 17.17
CA GLY A 793 43.74 -55.29 17.22
C GLY A 793 44.61 -56.49 17.61
N THR A 794 44.28 -57.69 17.12
CA THR A 794 45.14 -58.89 17.23
C THR A 794 46.52 -58.72 16.59
N ASP A 795 46.61 -57.85 15.58
CA ASP A 795 47.72 -57.81 14.64
C ASP A 795 48.78 -56.74 14.99
N ASP A 796 48.54 -55.91 16.02
CA ASP A 796 49.54 -54.93 16.50
C ASP A 796 50.33 -55.48 17.70
N ASN A 797 51.53 -55.97 17.41
CA ASN A 797 52.49 -56.47 18.40
C ASN A 797 52.80 -55.47 19.54
N LYS A 798 52.53 -54.16 19.38
CA LYS A 798 52.71 -53.17 20.46
C LYS A 798 51.70 -53.31 21.60
N LEU A 799 50.60 -54.02 21.37
CA LEU A 799 49.56 -54.28 22.37
C LEU A 799 49.75 -55.62 23.08
N GLU A 800 50.88 -56.31 22.87
CA GLU A 800 51.18 -57.56 23.58
C GLU A 800 51.27 -57.33 25.11
N GLY A 801 50.54 -58.16 25.87
CA GLY A 801 50.36 -58.00 27.32
C GLY A 801 48.99 -57.41 27.71
N LEU A 802 48.24 -56.86 26.75
CA LEU A 802 46.86 -56.41 26.93
C LEU A 802 45.84 -57.47 26.45
N ASP A 803 44.75 -57.66 27.19
CA ASP A 803 43.60 -58.44 26.75
C ASP A 803 42.72 -57.69 25.74
N SER A 804 41.65 -58.33 25.25
CA SER A 804 40.75 -57.75 24.24
C SER A 804 40.00 -56.48 24.71
N PHE A 805 39.70 -56.37 26.01
CA PHE A 805 39.11 -55.16 26.58
C PHE A 805 40.13 -54.01 26.63
N PHE A 806 41.35 -54.26 27.10
CA PHE A 806 42.39 -53.23 27.18
C PHE A 806 42.97 -52.86 25.80
N ARG A 807 43.09 -53.80 24.87
CA ARG A 807 43.38 -53.54 23.44
C ARG A 807 42.33 -52.59 22.84
N THR A 808 41.05 -52.89 23.02
CA THR A 808 39.96 -52.01 22.58
C THR A 808 40.06 -50.63 23.25
N LEU A 809 40.36 -50.57 24.55
CA LEU A 809 40.47 -49.31 25.30
C LEU A 809 41.56 -48.40 24.71
N VAL A 810 42.73 -48.97 24.39
CA VAL A 810 43.86 -48.23 23.81
C VAL A 810 43.61 -47.80 22.36
N LEU A 811 42.86 -48.60 21.59
CA LEU A 811 42.47 -48.28 20.21
C LEU A 811 41.19 -47.41 20.10
N SER A 812 40.51 -47.14 21.22
CA SER A 812 39.23 -46.43 21.22
C SER A 812 39.34 -44.91 21.12
N ARG A 813 38.23 -44.28 20.74
CA ARG A 813 37.99 -42.83 20.79
C ARG A 813 38.04 -42.19 22.19
N VAL A 814 38.38 -42.96 23.23
CA VAL A 814 38.49 -42.52 24.64
C VAL A 814 39.92 -41.99 24.96
N GLU A 815 40.79 -41.88 23.94
CA GLU A 815 42.17 -41.38 24.00
C GLU A 815 43.10 -42.06 25.04
N MET A 816 42.91 -43.35 25.32
CA MET A 816 43.70 -44.04 26.34
C MET A 816 45.01 -44.62 25.77
N SER A 817 45.97 -43.77 25.40
CA SER A 817 47.26 -44.26 24.87
C SER A 817 47.98 -45.21 25.85
N LEU A 818 48.81 -46.11 25.32
CA LEU A 818 49.60 -47.08 26.10
C LEU A 818 50.45 -46.41 27.19
N GLU A 819 50.99 -45.23 26.91
CA GLU A 819 51.70 -44.38 27.88
C GLU A 819 50.76 -43.85 29.00
N ARG A 820 49.56 -43.37 28.65
CA ARG A 820 48.56 -42.86 29.60
C ARG A 820 48.05 -43.96 30.55
N LEU A 821 48.01 -45.21 30.10
CA LEU A 821 47.62 -46.37 30.90
C LEU A 821 48.58 -46.60 32.09
N VAL A 822 49.88 -46.41 31.88
CA VAL A 822 50.95 -46.74 32.83
C VAL A 822 51.25 -45.59 33.80
N LEU A 823 51.02 -44.33 33.40
CA LEU A 823 51.38 -43.16 34.20
C LEU A 823 50.66 -43.11 35.58
N PRO A 824 51.40 -43.04 36.71
CA PRO A 824 50.80 -43.08 38.05
C PRO A 824 49.93 -41.86 38.37
N GLU A 825 50.14 -40.72 37.70
CA GLU A 825 49.29 -39.53 37.82
C GLU A 825 47.93 -39.66 37.12
N ARG A 826 47.76 -40.65 36.23
CA ARG A 826 46.58 -40.77 35.34
C ARG A 826 45.65 -41.93 35.66
N GLN A 827 45.86 -42.63 36.77
CA GLN A 827 45.06 -43.77 37.21
C GLN A 827 43.55 -43.46 37.39
N ASN A 828 43.20 -42.21 37.72
CA ASN A 828 41.82 -41.73 37.75
C ASN A 828 41.19 -41.62 36.35
N ALA A 829 41.96 -41.27 35.33
CA ALA A 829 41.50 -41.24 33.94
C ALA A 829 41.35 -42.67 33.38
N VAL A 830 42.25 -43.60 33.73
CA VAL A 830 42.11 -45.02 33.36
C VAL A 830 40.84 -45.62 33.96
N SER A 831 40.58 -45.44 35.26
CA SER A 831 39.38 -45.97 35.90
C SER A 831 38.07 -45.32 35.41
N GLN A 832 38.12 -44.06 34.96
CA GLN A 832 37.00 -43.42 34.24
C GLN A 832 36.80 -44.03 32.84
N ALA A 833 37.87 -44.26 32.07
CA ALA A 833 37.79 -44.86 30.74
C ALA A 833 37.28 -46.32 30.78
N ILE A 834 37.72 -47.12 31.76
CA ILE A 834 37.22 -48.48 32.01
C ILE A 834 35.69 -48.44 32.27
N ARG A 835 35.23 -47.53 33.12
CA ARG A 835 33.79 -47.34 33.43
C ARG A 835 33.00 -46.91 32.18
N LEU A 836 33.54 -46.00 31.37
CA LEU A 836 32.91 -45.53 30.16
C LEU A 836 32.81 -46.62 29.09
N GLN A 837 33.89 -47.37 28.83
CA GLN A 837 33.87 -48.48 27.87
C GLN A 837 32.91 -49.60 28.31
N HIS A 838 32.90 -49.97 29.59
CA HIS A 838 31.91 -50.92 30.11
C HIS A 838 30.47 -50.39 29.97
N GLY A 839 30.24 -49.11 30.28
CA GLY A 839 28.92 -48.48 30.14
C GLY A 839 28.42 -48.49 28.69
N ILE A 840 29.29 -48.12 27.74
CA ILE A 840 28.99 -48.14 26.30
C ILE A 840 28.66 -49.55 25.81
N LEU A 841 29.49 -50.55 26.15
CA LEU A 841 29.23 -51.94 25.80
C LEU A 841 27.93 -52.45 26.45
N GLY A 842 27.68 -52.08 27.70
CA GLY A 842 26.43 -52.39 28.39
C GLY A 842 25.20 -51.80 27.73
N ALA A 843 25.25 -50.54 27.29
CA ALA A 843 24.15 -49.91 26.56
C ALA A 843 23.84 -50.61 25.24
N GLN A 844 24.87 -51.00 24.48
CA GLN A 844 24.67 -51.75 23.24
C GLN A 844 24.16 -53.19 23.49
N ALA A 845 24.62 -53.86 24.55
CA ALA A 845 24.12 -55.18 24.92
C ALA A 845 22.66 -55.16 25.44
N LEU A 846 22.30 -54.14 26.22
CA LEU A 846 20.93 -53.83 26.64
C LEU A 846 20.01 -53.51 25.44
N ASN A 847 20.57 -53.06 24.32
CA ASN A 847 19.82 -52.78 23.10
C ASN A 847 19.31 -54.04 22.37
N SER A 848 19.83 -55.23 22.71
CA SER A 848 19.56 -56.47 21.98
C SER A 848 18.17 -57.06 22.24
N ASP A 849 17.67 -57.84 21.27
CA ASP A 849 16.44 -58.66 21.38
C ASP A 849 16.51 -59.73 22.49
N MET A 850 17.67 -59.92 23.14
CA MET A 850 17.84 -60.79 24.31
C MET A 850 17.44 -60.10 25.62
N MET A 851 17.44 -58.77 25.65
CA MET A 851 17.07 -57.92 26.79
C MET A 851 15.75 -57.18 26.57
N ARG A 852 15.46 -56.76 25.33
CA ARG A 852 14.22 -56.07 24.95
C ARG A 852 13.10 -57.08 24.66
N GLN A 853 11.96 -56.97 25.33
CA GLN A 853 10.73 -57.67 24.97
C GLN A 853 9.64 -56.67 24.55
N LYS A 854 8.94 -56.96 23.45
CA LYS A 854 7.84 -56.11 22.96
C LYS A 854 6.65 -56.12 23.92
N LEU A 855 6.13 -54.93 24.23
CA LEU A 855 5.05 -54.73 25.19
C LEU A 855 3.72 -55.22 24.62
N SER A 856 2.94 -55.98 25.40
CA SER A 856 1.66 -56.49 24.91
C SER A 856 0.62 -55.37 24.76
N SER A 857 -0.15 -55.37 23.68
CA SER A 857 -1.16 -54.33 23.35
C SER A 857 -2.32 -54.21 24.35
N LYS A 858 -2.42 -55.12 25.33
CA LYS A 858 -3.34 -55.00 26.48
C LYS A 858 -2.75 -54.27 27.69
N ARG A 859 -1.42 -54.22 27.84
CA ARG A 859 -0.71 -53.53 28.93
C ARG A 859 -0.30 -52.11 28.55
N ALA A 860 -0.02 -51.86 27.27
CA ALA A 860 0.38 -50.54 26.73
C ALA A 860 -0.74 -49.47 26.74
N ARG A 861 -1.49 -49.30 27.85
CA ARG A 861 -2.67 -48.43 27.90
C ARG A 861 -2.76 -47.61 29.19
N ALA A 862 -2.84 -46.29 28.99
CA ALA A 862 -3.06 -45.23 29.99
C ALA A 862 -1.91 -44.95 30.98
N ASP A 863 -1.49 -45.90 31.83
CA ASP A 863 -0.56 -45.57 32.93
C ASP A 863 0.89 -45.31 32.47
N ASP A 864 1.42 -46.08 31.51
CA ASP A 864 2.81 -45.98 31.03
C ASP A 864 3.03 -44.87 29.96
N SER A 865 2.24 -43.79 29.96
CA SER A 865 2.37 -42.72 28.96
C SER A 865 3.47 -41.70 29.31
N ILE A 866 4.55 -41.68 28.52
CA ILE A 866 5.68 -40.76 28.74
C ILE A 866 5.32 -39.37 28.17
N PRO A 867 5.45 -38.28 28.95
CA PRO A 867 5.14 -36.94 28.49
C PRO A 867 6.20 -36.44 27.49
N ALA A 868 5.74 -35.83 26.40
CA ALA A 868 6.60 -35.15 25.44
C ALA A 868 6.05 -33.77 25.08
N SER A 869 6.93 -32.87 24.67
CA SER A 869 6.62 -31.51 24.25
C SER A 869 7.34 -31.18 22.95
N ILE A 870 6.65 -30.50 22.05
CA ILE A 870 7.21 -30.05 20.78
C ILE A 870 6.89 -28.58 20.57
N ASP A 871 7.93 -27.78 20.36
CA ASP A 871 7.79 -26.42 19.88
C ASP A 871 7.71 -26.41 18.36
N TYR A 872 6.58 -25.92 17.85
CA TYR A 872 6.31 -25.77 16.42
C TYR A 872 5.91 -24.32 16.12
N TYR A 873 6.22 -23.87 14.90
CA TYR A 873 6.01 -22.49 14.50
C TYR A 873 4.77 -22.37 13.61
N ILE A 874 3.84 -21.51 14.00
CA ILE A 874 2.65 -21.21 13.20
C ILE A 874 2.67 -19.80 12.65
N SER A 875 2.33 -19.69 11.37
CA SER A 875 2.26 -18.40 10.68
C SER A 875 1.01 -17.64 11.12
N ARG A 876 1.22 -16.46 11.72
CA ARG A 876 0.14 -15.56 12.13
C ARG A 876 0.28 -14.21 11.45
N LEU A 877 -0.85 -13.67 11.00
CA LEU A 877 -0.94 -12.35 10.41
C LEU A 877 -0.98 -11.30 11.52
N THR A 878 0.04 -10.45 11.58
CA THR A 878 0.11 -9.37 12.59
C THR A 878 0.23 -7.99 11.95
N GLN A 879 -0.34 -6.99 12.63
CA GLN A 879 -0.43 -5.62 12.12
C GLN A 879 0.86 -4.83 12.43
N SER A 880 1.39 -4.09 11.45
CA SER A 880 2.61 -3.29 11.60
C SER A 880 2.34 -2.00 12.39
N SER A 881 3.03 -1.84 13.52
CA SER A 881 2.82 -0.70 14.43
C SER A 881 3.16 0.64 13.77
N VAL A 882 4.30 0.72 13.07
CA VAL A 882 4.75 1.95 12.39
C VAL A 882 3.74 2.40 11.33
N GLN A 883 3.29 1.47 10.47
CA GLN A 883 2.34 1.80 9.40
C GLN A 883 0.96 2.16 9.97
N THR A 884 0.55 1.54 11.07
CA THR A 884 -0.67 1.88 11.81
C THR A 884 -0.65 3.32 12.31
N TYR A 885 0.43 3.76 12.97
CA TYR A 885 0.54 5.13 13.46
C TYR A 885 0.60 6.16 12.32
N VAL A 886 1.32 5.88 11.23
CA VAL A 886 1.36 6.77 10.04
C VAL A 886 -0.03 6.89 9.41
N LEU A 887 -0.74 5.78 9.24
CA LEU A 887 -2.06 5.74 8.61
C LEU A 887 -3.13 6.42 9.49
N ALA A 888 -3.10 6.21 10.81
CA ALA A 888 -3.96 6.91 11.77
C ALA A 888 -3.66 8.42 11.83
N GLY A 889 -2.38 8.81 11.81
CA GLY A 889 -1.94 10.21 11.78
C GLY A 889 -2.39 10.93 10.50
N LEU A 890 -2.17 10.33 9.34
CA LEU A 890 -2.67 10.86 8.07
C LEU A 890 -4.20 11.01 8.10
N LEU A 891 -4.92 9.99 8.57
CA LEU A 891 -6.39 10.00 8.66
C LEU A 891 -6.87 11.14 9.57
N ALA A 892 -6.26 11.32 10.74
CA ALA A 892 -6.55 12.44 11.65
C ALA A 892 -6.31 13.81 11.00
N VAL A 893 -5.20 14.01 10.27
CA VAL A 893 -4.95 15.28 9.56
C VAL A 893 -5.96 15.51 8.44
N THR A 894 -6.32 14.48 7.66
CA THR A 894 -7.38 14.62 6.63
C THR A 894 -8.74 14.96 7.24
N PHE A 895 -9.07 14.39 8.40
CA PHE A 895 -10.28 14.69 9.15
C PHE A 895 -10.30 16.15 9.62
N ILE A 896 -9.22 16.64 10.23
CA ILE A 896 -9.09 18.03 10.70
C ILE A 896 -9.18 19.02 9.53
N PHE A 897 -8.44 18.81 8.44
CA PHE A 897 -8.50 19.68 7.26
C PHE A 897 -9.87 19.61 6.56
N GLY A 898 -10.49 18.43 6.54
CA GLY A 898 -11.87 18.25 6.06
C GLY A 898 -12.86 19.09 6.86
N LEU A 899 -12.88 18.93 8.19
CA LEU A 899 -13.73 19.70 9.10
C LEU A 899 -13.49 21.22 8.98
N LEU A 900 -12.24 21.65 8.83
CA LEU A 900 -11.90 23.06 8.64
C LEU A 900 -12.37 23.58 7.27
N SER A 901 -12.26 22.79 6.18
CA SER A 901 -12.85 23.12 4.86
C SER A 901 -14.38 23.20 4.88
N LEU A 902 -15.05 22.53 5.82
CA LEU A 902 -16.48 22.71 6.06
C LEU A 902 -16.77 24.02 6.80
N ARG A 903 -15.98 24.36 7.82
CA ARG A 903 -16.12 25.61 8.61
C ARG A 903 -15.80 26.87 7.81
N THR A 904 -14.75 26.86 6.99
CA THR A 904 -14.31 28.03 6.19
C THR A 904 -15.11 28.22 4.89
N ALA A 905 -16.15 27.42 4.64
CA ALA A 905 -16.94 27.50 3.43
C ALA A 905 -17.83 28.76 3.41
N PRO A 906 -17.81 29.58 2.34
CA PRO A 906 -18.67 30.76 2.26
C PRO A 906 -20.15 30.33 2.24
N ARG A 907 -20.92 30.78 3.23
CA ARG A 907 -22.37 30.52 3.36
C ARG A 907 -23.20 31.50 2.51
N GLY A 908 -22.75 31.76 1.29
CA GLY A 908 -23.41 32.69 0.36
C GLY A 908 -24.78 32.20 -0.12
N ALA A 909 -25.48 33.08 -0.83
CA ALA A 909 -26.73 32.73 -1.49
C ALA A 909 -26.51 31.52 -2.44
N PRO A 910 -27.44 30.55 -2.47
CA PRO A 910 -27.32 29.39 -3.35
C PRO A 910 -27.35 29.83 -4.82
N LEU A 911 -26.58 29.13 -5.64
CA LEU A 911 -26.61 29.31 -7.09
C LEU A 911 -27.89 28.69 -7.67
N PRO A 912 -28.50 29.25 -8.72
CA PRO A 912 -29.73 28.70 -9.30
C PRO A 912 -29.51 27.36 -10.02
N LYS A 913 -28.33 27.16 -10.60
CA LYS A 913 -27.99 26.03 -11.49
C LYS A 913 -26.50 25.67 -11.41
N SER A 914 -26.10 24.52 -11.95
CA SER A 914 -24.71 24.04 -11.91
C SER A 914 -23.82 24.80 -12.91
N PRO A 915 -22.84 25.63 -12.48
CA PRO A 915 -22.18 26.58 -13.38
C PRO A 915 -21.03 25.93 -14.16
N GLY A 916 -21.35 24.99 -15.05
CA GLY A 916 -20.36 24.24 -15.82
C GLY A 916 -20.91 23.33 -16.94
N SER A 917 -22.22 23.27 -17.15
CA SER A 917 -22.73 23.14 -18.52
C SER A 917 -22.61 24.49 -19.22
N ILE A 918 -22.47 24.49 -20.55
CA ILE A 918 -22.38 25.72 -21.34
C ILE A 918 -23.69 26.51 -21.23
N ALA A 919 -24.83 25.81 -21.26
CA ALA A 919 -26.16 26.40 -21.05
C ALA A 919 -26.31 27.13 -19.71
N ALA A 920 -25.79 26.56 -18.61
CA ALA A 920 -25.89 27.17 -17.30
C ALA A 920 -25.14 28.51 -17.22
N GLN A 921 -23.96 28.59 -17.84
CA GLN A 921 -23.19 29.83 -17.86
C GLN A 921 -23.80 30.84 -18.83
N ALA A 922 -24.24 30.40 -20.02
CA ALA A 922 -24.96 31.24 -20.99
C ALA A 922 -26.25 31.84 -20.40
N SER A 923 -27.02 31.05 -19.63
CA SER A 923 -28.22 31.49 -18.91
C SER A 923 -27.93 32.56 -17.85
N LEU A 924 -26.75 32.53 -17.20
CA LEU A 924 -26.30 33.59 -16.27
C LEU A 924 -25.71 34.83 -16.98
N LEU A 925 -25.52 34.76 -18.29
CA LEU A 925 -24.94 35.81 -19.14
C LEU A 925 -25.98 36.54 -20.00
N ALA A 926 -27.05 35.87 -20.44
CA ALA A 926 -28.06 36.41 -21.35
C ALA A 926 -28.68 37.73 -20.84
N ASP A 927 -29.03 37.80 -19.55
CA ASP A 927 -29.60 39.01 -18.94
C ASP A 927 -28.57 39.82 -18.10
N SER A 928 -27.28 39.55 -18.32
CA SER A 928 -26.17 40.12 -17.52
C SER A 928 -25.73 41.50 -18.01
N THR A 929 -25.23 42.33 -17.10
CA THR A 929 -24.60 43.62 -17.50
C THR A 929 -23.09 43.50 -17.72
N LEU A 930 -22.57 42.27 -17.74
CA LEU A 930 -21.24 41.90 -18.20
C LEU A 930 -21.18 41.78 -19.73
N TRP A 931 -22.16 41.13 -20.37
CA TRP A 931 -22.14 40.79 -21.80
C TRP A 931 -21.87 42.00 -22.70
N TRP A 932 -22.68 43.06 -22.58
CA TRP A 932 -22.51 44.31 -23.36
C TRP A 932 -21.31 45.18 -22.95
N ARG A 933 -20.50 44.75 -21.97
CA ARG A 933 -19.26 45.43 -21.54
C ARG A 933 -17.99 44.68 -21.91
N LEU A 934 -18.10 43.53 -22.57
CA LEU A 934 -16.95 42.85 -23.17
C LEU A 934 -16.55 43.59 -24.47
N PRO A 935 -15.25 43.78 -24.74
CA PRO A 935 -14.81 44.39 -26.00
C PRO A 935 -15.06 43.44 -27.18
N ASP A 936 -15.25 43.99 -28.38
CA ASP A 936 -15.27 43.21 -29.60
C ASP A 936 -13.94 42.45 -29.76
N GLY A 937 -14.01 41.18 -30.18
CA GLY A 937 -12.84 40.31 -30.23
C GLY A 937 -12.35 39.76 -28.88
N ALA A 938 -13.07 39.95 -27.76
CA ALA A 938 -12.72 39.39 -26.44
C ALA A 938 -12.42 37.87 -26.45
N GLU A 939 -13.05 37.15 -27.38
CA GLU A 939 -12.81 35.74 -27.71
C GLU A 939 -11.34 35.41 -28.04
N TRP A 940 -10.56 36.34 -28.63
CA TRP A 940 -9.14 36.14 -29.00
C TRP A 940 -8.13 36.72 -27.99
N MET A 941 -8.58 37.56 -27.05
CA MET A 941 -7.73 38.20 -26.03
C MET A 941 -7.19 37.18 -25.00
N SER A 942 -6.12 37.51 -24.26
CA SER A 942 -5.68 36.72 -23.10
C SER A 942 -6.51 37.03 -21.84
N ASP A 943 -6.27 36.33 -20.72
CA ASP A 943 -6.85 36.69 -19.40
C ASP A 943 -6.24 37.98 -18.85
N GLU A 944 -5.01 38.32 -19.26
CA GLU A 944 -4.29 39.50 -18.80
C GLU A 944 -4.74 40.76 -19.54
N ASP A 945 -5.02 40.67 -20.84
CA ASP A 945 -5.60 41.77 -21.63
C ASP A 945 -7.03 42.07 -21.17
N LEU A 946 -7.86 41.01 -21.01
CA LEU A 946 -9.23 41.17 -20.54
C LEU A 946 -9.28 41.70 -19.09
N ALA A 947 -8.33 41.29 -18.24
CA ALA A 947 -8.16 41.89 -16.91
C ALA A 947 -7.73 43.36 -16.96
N ARG A 948 -6.94 43.80 -17.94
CA ARG A 948 -6.60 45.21 -18.16
C ARG A 948 -7.84 46.01 -18.59
N CYS A 949 -8.62 45.55 -19.57
CA CYS A 949 -9.85 46.19 -20.03
C CYS A 949 -10.95 46.29 -18.95
N LEU A 950 -11.00 45.33 -18.03
CA LEU A 950 -12.00 45.28 -16.95
C LEU A 950 -11.46 45.72 -15.57
N ARG A 951 -10.24 46.28 -15.50
CA ARG A 951 -9.53 46.59 -14.24
C ARG A 951 -10.29 47.55 -13.30
N ARG A 952 -11.02 48.52 -13.87
CA ARG A 952 -11.78 49.56 -13.15
C ARG A 952 -13.22 49.15 -12.78
N LYS A 953 -13.61 47.89 -13.01
CA LYS A 953 -14.99 47.39 -12.85
C LYS A 953 -15.06 46.31 -11.76
N THR A 954 -16.09 46.38 -10.91
CA THR A 954 -16.39 45.33 -9.93
C THR A 954 -17.69 44.60 -10.27
N PHE A 955 -17.70 43.29 -10.03
CA PHE A 955 -18.72 42.36 -10.48
C PHE A 955 -19.40 41.67 -9.30
N GLN A 956 -20.69 41.39 -9.42
CA GLN A 956 -21.49 40.65 -8.44
C GLN A 956 -22.53 39.80 -9.18
N LEU A 957 -22.92 38.65 -8.63
CA LEU A 957 -23.96 37.78 -9.17
C LEU A 957 -25.22 37.90 -8.31
N GLY A 958 -26.31 38.36 -8.93
CA GLY A 958 -27.59 38.55 -8.24
C GLY A 958 -28.62 39.26 -9.09
N TRP A 959 -29.62 39.84 -8.44
CA TRP A 959 -30.69 40.61 -9.07
C TRP A 959 -30.24 42.03 -9.42
N ASN A 960 -30.20 42.32 -10.72
CA ASN A 960 -29.94 43.64 -11.29
C ASN A 960 -31.27 44.32 -11.66
N LYS A 961 -31.30 45.66 -11.60
CA LYS A 961 -32.40 46.45 -12.19
C LYS A 961 -32.10 46.71 -13.67
N SER A 962 -33.03 46.37 -14.55
CA SER A 962 -33.00 46.82 -15.95
C SER A 962 -33.38 48.30 -16.04
N GLY A 963 -32.89 49.01 -17.06
CA GLY A 963 -33.34 50.36 -17.39
C GLY A 963 -34.84 50.43 -17.76
N THR A 964 -35.43 49.30 -18.15
CA THR A 964 -36.85 49.14 -18.51
C THR A 964 -37.73 48.70 -17.33
N GLY A 965 -37.28 48.86 -16.09
CA GLY A 965 -38.04 48.54 -14.87
C GLY A 965 -38.08 47.05 -14.47
N GLY A 966 -37.86 46.14 -15.42
CA GLY A 966 -37.70 44.71 -15.15
C GLY A 966 -36.51 44.38 -14.24
N ARG A 967 -36.55 43.23 -13.55
CA ARG A 967 -35.43 42.69 -12.77
C ARG A 967 -34.81 41.52 -13.51
N SER A 968 -33.50 41.50 -13.70
CA SER A 968 -32.78 40.34 -14.26
C SER A 968 -31.86 39.70 -13.23
N TYR A 969 -31.65 38.39 -13.30
CA TYR A 969 -30.68 37.68 -12.48
C TYR A 969 -29.45 37.31 -13.30
N GLY A 970 -28.27 37.79 -12.92
CA GLY A 970 -27.05 37.53 -13.69
C GLY A 970 -25.84 38.28 -13.17
N ILE A 971 -24.72 38.19 -13.90
CA ILE A 971 -23.47 38.85 -13.53
C ILE A 971 -23.57 40.36 -13.83
N GLY A 972 -23.78 41.15 -12.78
CA GLY A 972 -23.85 42.61 -12.85
C GLY A 972 -22.50 43.28 -12.61
N VAL A 973 -22.26 44.41 -13.28
CA VAL A 973 -21.22 45.36 -12.86
C VAL A 973 -21.83 46.36 -11.89
N VAL A 974 -21.32 46.38 -10.65
CA VAL A 974 -21.91 47.14 -9.54
C VAL A 974 -21.22 48.48 -9.31
N GLN A 975 -19.95 48.59 -9.71
CA GLN A 975 -19.19 49.83 -9.66
C GLN A 975 -18.24 49.90 -10.85
N ASP A 976 -18.21 51.07 -11.50
CA ASP A 976 -17.30 51.39 -12.59
C ASP A 976 -16.51 52.63 -12.15
N GLU A 977 -15.27 52.42 -11.70
CA GLU A 977 -14.38 53.48 -11.19
C GLU A 977 -14.09 54.55 -12.26
N GLY A 978 -14.43 54.30 -13.53
CA GLY A 978 -14.36 55.27 -14.63
C GLY A 978 -15.59 56.20 -14.78
N LYS A 979 -16.65 56.06 -13.97
CA LYS A 979 -17.89 56.89 -14.09
C LYS A 979 -18.27 57.71 -12.85
N VAL A 980 -17.46 57.76 -11.80
CA VAL A 980 -17.79 58.49 -10.55
C VAL A 980 -17.01 59.79 -10.43
N ALA A 981 -17.57 60.88 -10.98
CA ALA A 981 -17.10 62.25 -10.77
C ALA A 981 -18.24 63.29 -10.91
N ARG A 982 -19.39 63.04 -10.29
CA ARG A 982 -20.39 64.07 -9.95
C ARG A 982 -20.95 63.79 -8.55
N PRO A 983 -20.95 64.76 -7.62
CA PRO A 983 -21.76 64.69 -6.41
C PRO A 983 -23.25 64.56 -6.74
N ALA A 984 -24.05 64.04 -5.81
CA ALA A 984 -25.49 64.15 -5.91
C ALA A 984 -25.90 65.60 -5.64
N VAL A 985 -26.56 66.24 -6.60
CA VAL A 985 -27.23 67.53 -6.37
C VAL A 985 -28.52 67.25 -5.63
N VAL A 986 -28.61 67.74 -4.38
CA VAL A 986 -29.88 67.80 -3.64
C VAL A 986 -30.73 68.91 -4.27
N SER A 987 -31.99 68.61 -4.54
CA SER A 987 -32.93 69.54 -5.15
C SER A 987 -33.72 70.30 -4.09
N ASP A 988 -33.21 71.44 -3.65
CA ASP A 988 -33.99 72.45 -2.92
C ASP A 988 -34.39 73.60 -3.85
N VAL A 989 -35.61 74.12 -3.66
CA VAL A 989 -36.22 75.14 -4.53
C VAL A 989 -36.33 76.47 -3.78
N SER A 990 -35.57 77.48 -4.22
CA SER A 990 -35.83 78.89 -3.96
C SER A 990 -35.13 79.74 -5.04
N ALA A 991 -35.55 81.00 -5.21
CA ALA A 991 -35.28 81.78 -6.42
C ALA A 991 -34.42 83.03 -6.20
N GLY A 992 -33.67 83.42 -7.24
CA GLY A 992 -33.11 84.77 -7.42
C GLY A 992 -31.58 84.86 -7.49
N GLY A 993 -31.06 85.86 -8.21
CA GLY A 993 -29.68 86.34 -8.04
C GLY A 993 -28.61 85.80 -9.00
N SER A 994 -28.56 86.40 -10.19
CA SER A 994 -27.41 86.57 -11.11
C SER A 994 -25.99 86.04 -10.76
N SER A 995 -25.30 85.58 -11.82
CA SER A 995 -23.87 85.79 -12.19
C SER A 995 -22.90 84.58 -12.18
N GLY A 996 -22.12 84.50 -13.28
CA GLY A 996 -20.73 84.00 -13.33
C GLY A 996 -20.44 82.50 -13.11
N GLY A 997 -20.33 81.70 -14.18
CA GLY A 997 -19.70 80.37 -14.08
C GLY A 997 -19.76 79.48 -15.34
N LEU A 998 -18.75 79.56 -16.21
CA LEU A 998 -18.56 78.64 -17.35
C LEU A 998 -17.89 77.33 -16.89
N VAL A 999 -18.57 76.18 -17.07
CA VAL A 999 -17.94 74.85 -17.03
C VAL A 999 -18.48 74.01 -18.18
N ALA A 1000 -17.63 73.65 -19.14
CA ALA A 1000 -18.01 72.84 -20.29
C ALA A 1000 -18.21 71.37 -19.89
N GLY A 1001 -19.38 70.79 -20.20
CA GLY A 1001 -19.73 69.42 -19.83
C GLY A 1001 -20.45 68.66 -20.94
N ARG A 1002 -19.69 68.06 -21.89
CA ARG A 1002 -20.25 67.08 -22.83
C ARG A 1002 -20.92 65.93 -22.06
N TYR A 1003 -22.14 65.57 -22.48
CA TYR A 1003 -22.86 64.39 -22.00
C TYR A 1003 -23.16 63.45 -23.17
N ILE A 1004 -23.01 62.15 -22.94
CA ILE A 1004 -23.34 61.10 -23.92
C ILE A 1004 -24.57 60.36 -23.39
N SER A 1005 -25.70 60.53 -24.05
CA SER A 1005 -26.86 59.67 -23.85
C SER A 1005 -26.58 58.30 -24.47
N MET A 1006 -27.07 57.23 -23.83
CA MET A 1006 -26.92 55.85 -24.31
C MET A 1006 -28.27 55.14 -24.24
N ALA A 1007 -29.12 55.43 -25.22
CA ALA A 1007 -30.35 54.70 -25.52
C ALA A 1007 -30.26 54.12 -26.95
N PRO A 1008 -30.86 52.96 -27.23
CA PRO A 1008 -30.74 52.32 -28.54
C PRO A 1008 -31.56 53.03 -29.62
N GLY A 1009 -31.01 53.14 -30.83
CA GLY A 1009 -31.79 53.37 -32.06
C GLY A 1009 -31.75 54.78 -32.67
N VAL A 1010 -31.22 55.80 -32.00
CA VAL A 1010 -31.09 57.16 -32.57
C VAL A 1010 -29.70 57.73 -32.31
N TYR A 1011 -28.93 57.92 -33.38
CA TYR A 1011 -27.76 58.80 -33.37
C TYR A 1011 -28.17 60.16 -33.94
N SER A 1012 -28.08 61.20 -33.12
CA SER A 1012 -28.17 62.60 -33.57
C SER A 1012 -27.00 63.37 -33.00
N TYR A 1013 -26.14 63.87 -33.87
CA TYR A 1013 -25.23 64.97 -33.61
C TYR A 1013 -25.81 66.19 -34.31
N GLY A 1014 -26.45 67.08 -33.55
CA GLY A 1014 -26.95 68.36 -34.04
C GLY A 1014 -26.17 69.49 -33.40
N ASP A 1015 -25.19 70.02 -34.12
CA ASP A 1015 -24.72 71.39 -33.86
C ASP A 1015 -25.80 72.34 -34.39
N ILE A 1016 -26.46 73.08 -33.50
CA ILE A 1016 -27.45 74.10 -33.88
C ILE A 1016 -26.74 75.45 -33.95
N PRO A 1017 -26.53 76.03 -35.14
CA PRO A 1017 -26.04 77.40 -35.25
C PRO A 1017 -27.18 78.38 -34.92
N LEU A 1018 -27.07 79.06 -33.78
CA LEU A 1018 -27.92 80.21 -33.45
C LEU A 1018 -27.04 81.45 -33.33
N TYR A 1019 -26.88 82.14 -34.45
CA TYR A 1019 -26.37 83.51 -34.46
C TYR A 1019 -27.45 84.47 -33.97
N GLU A 1020 -27.12 85.16 -32.88
CA GLU A 1020 -27.43 86.56 -32.59
C GLU A 1020 -28.44 87.30 -33.51
N LYS A 1021 -29.49 87.85 -32.89
CA LYS A 1021 -29.84 89.27 -33.09
C LYS A 1021 -30.67 89.84 -31.94
N THR A 1022 -30.20 90.99 -31.44
CA THR A 1022 -30.88 91.99 -30.58
C THR A 1022 -31.60 91.45 -29.35
#